data_AF-A0A7X8GRC2-F1
#
_entry.id   AF-A0A7X8GRC2-F1
#
_cell.length_a   1.000
_cell.length_b   1.000
_cell.length_c   1.000
_cell.angle_alpha   90.00
_cell.angle_beta   90.00
_cell.angle_gamma   90.00
#
_symmetry.space_group_name_H-M   'P 1'
#
loop_
_entity.id
_entity.type
_entity.pdbx_description
1 polymer ?
#
loop_
_entity_poly.entity_id
_entity_poly.type
_entity_poly.pdbx_seq_one_letter_code
_entity_poly.pdbx_strand_id
1 'polypeptide(L)'
;MKNILSGILIMVSGMIASSAYPVSPMPLSEELIEELRATGELESVVNALKTFNQQSLLTMMPAPAAPVTSGSGVAILVDFVDNKADTLNHPPAKYDTLLFSVGKWPTGSMKDFYIENSYGLFKFTGKVAPPPAKGRKWYRLPESYTYWSENYGFSHSGELAIAAAQAADADIDFSQFDNDGPDAKPNSGDDDGYVDALYVVHAGPGYEENHCGKIWSHMSGTDFETNDNAKNGGKIRIGRYSHQPEERCDGALINMGVYAHEYGHILGLPDLYDYGYDAEGAGRWTIMASGSWNGGGATPAHFDAWSKSQLGWIEPELIKDYKVNAPIPAAEYTPKAYRLWTDGDTVPRQYFLVENRQKIGRFDKNLPGEGLLIYHVDDYKWSNDDQYIPGEGSAALHYHVAVEQADGRFDLERNSNQGDPGDAFPGTSLRKEFAGFLPYPTSRDYHEEETKVAVLSISNSDSVMTANLDVGRHLPYFKLESLSQQSPGAARIEKGETGSIYITLTNSWGRGENVEAELFIDNPYITIGKATSVIGAVESGETVSNNSDPFSVTISASSPGCIKTDAEIVLRELNTGAEQSFTAEIVFGWPGVIIVNDADNDDILSMYEDVLDKIGVPYEIANSDDLDGIEEIVLNQGIRDSVVVWFTGKKSETLDDDEEGLLSALLDSGGKLIISSENLGEERSGSAFYDNYLHAEFRHAKEDEVLLAGTPGNPIVGEDEKIAVLPSYSDSKDAVFGLEGADAILQYSDGDAGALIVKNDTFQVIYLAFPFEGVGGNPSVVLSQDVLMKRFFEWFGYHIGVSEPAGPGSMKNEATLLSSIVSGSDKVLMNIAVSSDINLRFALYDASGKRISSKNLGMLQRGVHRLEITTAPLPSGVYFATLDTGNSVCKERFVLIK
;
A
#
# COMPACT_ATOMS: atom_id res chain seq x y z
N MET A 1 -23.41 -29.79 63.11
CA MET A 1 -22.55 -29.03 64.03
C MET A 1 -21.12 -29.52 63.85
N LYS A 2 -20.28 -28.67 63.24
CA LYS A 2 -18.81 -28.66 63.21
C LYS A 2 -18.02 -29.85 62.64
N ASN A 3 -17.15 -29.47 61.70
CA ASN A 3 -15.92 -30.11 61.22
C ASN A 3 -16.07 -31.11 60.08
N ILE A 4 -15.94 -30.62 58.84
CA ILE A 4 -14.89 -30.98 57.86
C ILE A 4 -14.85 -29.82 56.86
N LEU A 5 -13.94 -28.89 57.12
CA LEU A 5 -13.49 -27.81 56.23
C LEU A 5 -11.99 -28.06 56.11
N SER A 6 -11.56 -28.58 54.95
CA SER A 6 -10.20 -28.64 54.40
C SER A 6 -10.14 -29.82 53.42
N GLY A 7 -10.27 -29.54 52.12
CA GLY A 7 -10.12 -30.56 51.08
C GLY A 7 -10.97 -30.35 49.83
N ILE A 8 -11.09 -29.12 49.33
CA ILE A 8 -11.55 -28.85 47.96
C ILE A 8 -10.72 -27.68 47.42
N LEU A 9 -9.52 -28.01 46.96
CA LEU A 9 -8.77 -27.29 45.94
C LEU A 9 -7.79 -28.32 45.38
N ILE A 10 -7.54 -28.30 44.06
CA ILE A 10 -6.75 -29.26 43.28
C ILE A 10 -7.57 -30.46 42.81
N MET A 11 -8.18 -30.31 41.63
CA MET A 11 -8.21 -31.27 40.52
C MET A 11 -9.23 -30.81 39.47
N VAL A 12 -8.95 -29.66 38.86
CA VAL A 12 -9.39 -29.34 37.49
C VAL A 12 -8.21 -28.66 36.80
N SER A 13 -7.09 -29.39 36.69
CA SER A 13 -6.07 -29.11 35.69
C SER A 13 -6.34 -30.12 34.57
N GLY A 14 -7.25 -29.75 33.67
CA GLY A 14 -7.37 -30.43 32.39
C GLY A 14 -6.03 -30.32 31.67
N MET A 15 -5.61 -31.42 31.06
CA MET A 15 -4.44 -31.49 30.19
C MET A 15 -4.49 -30.35 29.17
N ILE A 16 -3.72 -29.28 29.40
CA ILE A 16 -3.22 -28.45 28.32
C ILE A 16 -2.10 -29.31 27.72
N ALA A 17 -2.33 -29.89 26.54
CA ALA A 17 -1.23 -30.39 25.76
C ALA A 17 -0.35 -29.16 25.46
N SER A 18 0.83 -29.08 26.07
CA SER A 18 1.80 -28.04 25.72
C SER A 18 2.11 -28.19 24.24
N SER A 19 1.82 -27.17 23.42
CA SER A 19 2.27 -27.13 22.04
C SER A 19 3.80 -27.23 22.04
N ALA A 20 4.33 -27.99 21.10
CA ALA A 20 5.76 -28.04 20.83
C ALA A 20 5.95 -27.79 19.34
N TYR A 21 7.00 -27.07 18.99
CA TYR A 21 7.24 -26.60 17.63
C TYR A 21 8.56 -27.10 17.07
N PRO A 22 8.65 -27.40 15.76
CA PRO A 22 9.90 -27.75 15.13
C PRO A 22 10.87 -26.55 15.21
N VAL A 23 12.16 -26.87 15.32
CA VAL A 23 13.24 -25.88 15.23
C VAL A 23 13.98 -26.16 13.94
N SER A 24 14.22 -25.13 13.15
CA SER A 24 15.05 -25.19 11.96
C SER A 24 16.28 -24.26 12.12
N PRO A 25 17.34 -24.47 11.33
CA PRO A 25 18.43 -23.52 11.17
C PRO A 25 17.94 -22.18 10.67
N MET A 26 18.66 -21.11 11.02
CA MET A 26 18.50 -19.77 10.49
C MET A 26 18.10 -19.75 8.99
N PRO A 27 17.08 -18.99 8.57
CA PRO A 27 16.71 -18.91 7.16
C PRO A 27 17.88 -18.45 6.29
N LEU A 28 18.03 -19.08 5.12
CA LEU A 28 19.03 -18.68 4.13
C LEU A 28 18.80 -17.24 3.67
N SER A 29 19.90 -16.53 3.36
CA SER A 29 19.83 -15.22 2.70
C SER A 29 19.15 -15.32 1.33
N GLU A 30 18.49 -14.24 0.92
CA GLU A 30 17.77 -14.15 -0.36
C GLU A 30 18.70 -14.48 -1.54
N GLU A 31 19.87 -13.86 -1.58
CA GLU A 31 20.83 -14.07 -2.67
C GLU A 31 21.32 -15.52 -2.73
N LEU A 32 21.41 -16.20 -1.58
CA LEU A 32 21.80 -17.59 -1.51
C LEU A 32 20.69 -18.55 -2.01
N ILE A 33 19.43 -18.27 -1.68
CA ILE A 33 18.29 -19.04 -2.17
C ILE A 33 18.24 -18.96 -3.70
N GLU A 34 18.41 -17.77 -4.26
CA GLU A 34 18.46 -17.55 -5.71
C GLU A 34 19.61 -18.34 -6.37
N GLU A 35 20.81 -18.29 -5.78
CA GLU A 35 21.98 -19.04 -6.26
C GLU A 35 21.70 -20.55 -6.26
N LEU A 36 21.27 -21.10 -5.12
CA LEU A 36 21.01 -22.54 -4.96
C LEU A 36 19.91 -23.04 -5.90
N ARG A 37 18.90 -22.21 -6.17
CA ARG A 37 17.86 -22.52 -7.14
C ARG A 37 18.41 -22.53 -8.56
N ALA A 38 19.26 -21.56 -8.90
CA ALA A 38 19.88 -21.48 -10.22
C ALA A 38 20.87 -22.64 -10.49
N THR A 39 21.56 -23.15 -9.46
CA THR A 39 22.48 -24.29 -9.57
C THR A 39 21.77 -25.65 -9.47
N GLY A 40 20.53 -25.69 -8.97
CA GLY A 40 19.78 -26.91 -8.71
C GLY A 40 20.22 -27.65 -7.43
N GLU A 41 20.95 -26.98 -6.55
CA GLU A 41 21.48 -27.55 -5.30
C GLU A 41 20.53 -27.35 -4.10
N LEU A 42 19.53 -26.45 -4.23
CA LEU A 42 18.57 -26.13 -3.16
C LEU A 42 17.91 -27.37 -2.56
N GLU A 43 17.45 -28.31 -3.40
CA GLU A 43 16.80 -29.55 -2.94
C GLU A 43 17.74 -30.40 -2.07
N SER A 44 19.03 -30.46 -2.39
CA SER A 44 20.02 -31.19 -1.59
C SER A 44 20.25 -30.52 -0.23
N VAL A 45 20.26 -29.18 -0.19
CA VAL A 45 20.43 -28.38 1.03
C VAL A 45 19.23 -28.57 1.96
N VAL A 46 18.01 -28.45 1.41
CA VAL A 46 16.75 -28.68 2.13
C VAL A 46 16.66 -30.13 2.65
N ASN A 47 17.10 -31.12 1.86
CA ASN A 47 17.12 -32.51 2.32
C ASN A 47 18.12 -32.77 3.45
N ALA A 48 19.28 -32.10 3.44
CA ALA A 48 20.25 -32.18 4.53
C ALA A 48 19.67 -31.60 5.83
N LEU A 49 18.99 -30.45 5.75
CA LEU A 49 18.22 -29.85 6.82
C LEU A 49 17.17 -30.82 7.38
N LYS A 50 16.27 -31.34 6.53
CA LYS A 50 15.20 -32.26 6.95
C LYS A 50 15.77 -33.51 7.64
N THR A 51 16.91 -34.01 7.16
CA THR A 51 17.62 -35.15 7.77
C THR A 51 18.17 -34.79 9.14
N PHE A 52 18.77 -33.61 9.30
CA PHE A 52 19.28 -33.13 10.57
C PHE A 52 18.16 -33.00 11.62
N ASN A 53 17.05 -32.36 11.27
CA ASN A 53 15.91 -32.16 12.19
C ASN A 53 15.28 -33.51 12.62
N GLN A 54 15.31 -34.54 11.78
CA GLN A 54 14.84 -35.89 12.15
C GLN A 54 15.78 -36.64 13.10
N GLN A 55 17.07 -36.29 13.11
CA GLN A 55 18.12 -36.98 13.88
C GLN A 55 18.55 -36.23 15.14
N SER A 56 18.23 -34.94 15.22
CA SER A 56 18.56 -34.05 16.34
C SER A 56 18.01 -34.58 17.67
N LEU A 57 18.77 -34.42 18.75
CA LEU A 57 18.32 -34.72 20.12
C LEU A 57 17.14 -33.82 20.56
N LEU A 58 17.01 -32.66 19.92
CA LEU A 58 15.92 -31.72 20.10
C LEU A 58 15.22 -31.53 18.76
N THR A 59 14.04 -32.13 18.62
CA THR A 59 13.23 -32.03 17.41
C THR A 59 12.05 -31.08 17.56
N MET A 60 11.64 -30.79 18.80
CA MET A 60 10.57 -29.86 19.11
C MET A 60 10.87 -29.07 20.38
N MET A 61 10.52 -27.79 20.40
CA MET A 61 10.59 -26.93 21.59
C MET A 61 9.20 -26.66 22.16
N PRO A 62 8.99 -26.87 23.46
CA PRO A 62 7.71 -26.57 24.08
C PRO A 62 7.48 -25.05 24.07
N ALA A 63 6.26 -24.64 23.76
CA ALA A 63 5.81 -23.28 23.97
C ALA A 63 5.91 -22.92 25.46
N PRO A 64 6.24 -21.67 25.80
CA PRO A 64 6.34 -21.25 27.19
C PRO A 64 4.98 -21.38 27.90
N ALA A 65 4.96 -22.07 29.04
CA ALA A 65 3.74 -22.30 29.82
C ALA A 65 3.31 -21.06 30.66
N ALA A 66 4.17 -20.06 30.74
CA ALA A 66 3.96 -18.80 31.46
C ALA A 66 4.70 -17.67 30.73
N PRO A 67 4.34 -16.38 30.97
CA PRO A 67 5.06 -15.26 30.37
C PRO A 67 6.56 -15.31 30.64
N VAL A 68 7.35 -15.10 29.59
CA VAL A 68 8.82 -15.13 29.65
C VAL A 68 9.33 -13.79 30.14
N THR A 69 9.79 -13.74 31.39
CA THR A 69 10.21 -12.49 32.07
C THR A 69 11.71 -12.35 32.29
N SER A 70 12.45 -13.45 32.20
CA SER A 70 13.91 -13.48 32.29
C SER A 70 14.48 -14.53 31.37
N GLY A 71 15.73 -14.31 31.00
CA GLY A 71 16.56 -15.32 30.37
C GLY A 71 18.02 -14.94 30.52
N SER A 72 18.88 -15.94 30.40
CA SER A 72 20.32 -15.70 30.33
C SER A 72 20.96 -16.39 29.14
N GLY A 73 22.25 -16.16 28.96
CA GLY A 73 23.05 -16.93 28.02
C GLY A 73 24.54 -16.68 28.10
N VAL A 74 25.31 -17.61 27.57
CA VAL A 74 26.77 -17.51 27.43
C VAL A 74 27.19 -17.72 25.99
N ALA A 75 28.04 -16.84 25.47
CA ALA A 75 28.64 -16.98 24.15
C ALA A 75 30.09 -17.45 24.28
N ILE A 76 30.38 -18.68 23.86
CA ILE A 76 31.71 -19.28 23.87
C ILE A 76 32.33 -19.12 22.49
N LEU A 77 33.40 -18.33 22.41
CA LEU A 77 34.13 -18.07 21.18
C LEU A 77 35.20 -19.14 20.95
N VAL A 78 35.08 -19.88 19.84
CA VAL A 78 35.95 -21.01 19.47
C VAL A 78 36.57 -20.84 18.09
N ASP A 79 37.83 -21.23 17.95
CA ASP A 79 38.52 -21.26 16.66
C ASP A 79 39.22 -22.60 16.43
N PHE A 80 39.73 -22.81 15.21
CA PHE A 80 40.14 -24.12 14.73
C PHE A 80 41.60 -24.14 14.29
N VAL A 81 42.17 -25.34 14.17
CA VAL A 81 43.58 -25.53 13.79
C VAL A 81 43.87 -24.98 12.38
N ASP A 82 42.94 -25.11 11.45
CA ASP A 82 42.98 -24.72 10.04
C ASP A 82 42.15 -23.46 9.71
N ASN A 83 41.23 -23.05 10.58
CA ASN A 83 40.49 -21.78 10.47
C ASN A 83 40.56 -20.99 11.79
N LYS A 84 41.35 -19.91 11.82
CA LYS A 84 41.60 -19.13 13.04
C LYS A 84 40.74 -17.87 13.05
N ALA A 85 40.26 -17.48 14.23
CA ALA A 85 39.49 -16.25 14.38
C ALA A 85 40.33 -15.00 14.05
N ASP A 86 39.71 -14.01 13.39
CA ASP A 86 40.27 -12.68 13.19
C ASP A 86 40.15 -11.85 14.47
N THR A 87 40.95 -12.21 15.46
CA THR A 87 40.94 -11.51 16.76
C THR A 87 41.38 -10.04 16.69
N LEU A 88 41.93 -9.58 15.56
CA LEU A 88 42.29 -8.18 15.35
C LEU A 88 41.04 -7.36 15.04
N ASN A 89 40.21 -7.84 14.12
CA ASN A 89 38.98 -7.15 13.70
C ASN A 89 37.76 -7.55 14.53
N HIS A 90 37.73 -8.78 15.07
CA HIS A 90 36.66 -9.38 15.86
C HIS A 90 37.14 -9.78 17.27
N PRO A 91 37.73 -8.86 18.06
CA PRO A 91 38.16 -9.20 19.41
C PRO A 91 36.94 -9.57 20.28
N PRO A 92 37.06 -10.52 21.23
CA PRO A 92 35.95 -10.98 22.07
C PRO A 92 35.14 -9.86 22.75
N ALA A 93 35.81 -8.75 23.06
CA ALA A 93 35.20 -7.55 23.63
C ALA A 93 34.04 -6.96 22.79
N LYS A 94 34.08 -7.12 21.46
CA LYS A 94 33.01 -6.63 20.58
C LYS A 94 31.72 -7.43 20.77
N TYR A 95 31.80 -8.73 21.03
CA TYR A 95 30.63 -9.58 21.30
C TYR A 95 29.93 -9.19 22.61
N ASP A 96 30.67 -8.74 23.64
CA ASP A 96 30.06 -8.21 24.87
C ASP A 96 29.13 -7.02 24.55
N THR A 97 29.54 -6.17 23.61
CA THR A 97 28.73 -5.03 23.18
C THR A 97 27.64 -5.39 22.18
N LEU A 98 27.93 -6.27 21.22
CA LEU A 98 26.98 -6.72 20.20
C LEU A 98 25.81 -7.49 20.83
N LEU A 99 26.06 -8.33 21.83
CA LEU A 99 25.06 -9.22 22.40
C LEU A 99 24.43 -8.65 23.67
N PHE A 100 25.24 -8.24 24.65
CA PHE A 100 24.76 -8.08 26.04
C PHE A 100 24.77 -6.63 26.57
N SER A 101 25.04 -5.63 25.73
CA SER A 101 25.04 -4.22 26.15
C SER A 101 23.70 -3.51 25.95
N VAL A 102 23.51 -2.33 26.54
CA VAL A 102 22.32 -1.48 26.31
C VAL A 102 22.80 -0.13 25.78
N GLY A 103 22.31 0.28 24.60
CA GLY A 103 22.59 1.58 23.99
C GLY A 103 24.06 1.83 23.65
N LYS A 104 24.89 0.79 23.53
CA LYS A 104 26.32 0.94 23.17
C LYS A 104 26.64 0.52 21.74
N TRP A 105 25.97 -0.52 21.22
CA TRP A 105 26.17 -0.93 19.83
C TRP A 105 25.43 0.04 18.90
N PRO A 106 26.07 0.59 17.84
CA PRO A 106 25.49 1.67 17.04
C PRO A 106 24.13 1.38 16.43
N THR A 107 23.88 0.15 15.99
CA THR A 107 22.60 -0.29 15.41
C THR A 107 21.68 -0.96 16.44
N GLY A 108 22.11 -1.05 17.70
CA GLY A 108 21.45 -1.82 18.75
C GLY A 108 22.06 -3.21 18.93
N SER A 109 22.20 -3.60 20.20
CA SER A 109 22.63 -4.95 20.57
C SER A 109 21.45 -5.92 20.55
N MET A 110 21.74 -7.21 20.66
CA MET A 110 20.73 -8.24 20.94
C MET A 110 19.91 -7.92 22.20
N LYS A 111 20.56 -7.46 23.28
CA LYS A 111 19.85 -7.03 24.48
C LYS A 111 18.95 -5.80 24.26
N ASP A 112 19.37 -4.84 23.44
CA ASP A 112 18.49 -3.71 23.07
C ASP A 112 17.25 -4.21 22.32
N PHE A 113 17.43 -5.18 21.40
CA PHE A 113 16.34 -5.79 20.62
C PHE A 113 15.27 -6.44 21.51
N TYR A 114 15.71 -7.27 22.45
CA TYR A 114 14.79 -7.94 23.38
C TYR A 114 14.13 -6.98 24.37
N ILE A 115 14.81 -5.91 24.80
CA ILE A 115 14.19 -4.87 25.63
C ILE A 115 13.10 -4.13 24.85
N GLU A 116 13.36 -3.78 23.58
CA GLU A 116 12.40 -3.08 22.72
C GLU A 116 11.17 -3.96 22.44
N ASN A 117 11.37 -5.20 22.00
CA ASN A 117 10.27 -6.11 21.65
C ASN A 117 9.41 -6.56 22.84
N SER A 118 10.00 -6.66 24.03
CA SER A 118 9.29 -7.04 25.25
C SER A 118 8.71 -5.84 26.01
N TYR A 119 8.86 -4.62 25.49
CA TYR A 119 8.44 -3.39 26.17
C TYR A 119 9.08 -3.23 27.57
N GLY A 120 10.30 -3.74 27.72
CA GLY A 120 11.05 -3.77 28.98
C GLY A 120 10.63 -4.85 29.98
N LEU A 121 9.73 -5.77 29.62
CA LEU A 121 9.30 -6.87 30.48
C LEU A 121 10.37 -7.96 30.61
N PHE A 122 11.16 -8.21 29.57
CA PHE A 122 12.15 -9.27 29.54
C PHE A 122 13.52 -8.81 30.06
N LYS A 123 14.02 -9.48 31.09
CA LYS A 123 15.35 -9.24 31.66
C LYS A 123 16.36 -10.21 31.07
N PHE A 124 17.12 -9.73 30.09
CA PHE A 124 18.19 -10.51 29.48
C PHE A 124 19.56 -10.23 30.10
N THR A 125 20.30 -11.29 30.44
CA THR A 125 21.70 -11.19 30.89
C THR A 125 22.60 -12.18 30.18
N GLY A 126 23.88 -11.89 30.04
CA GLY A 126 24.80 -12.86 29.48
C GLY A 126 26.25 -12.44 29.53
N LYS A 127 27.13 -13.35 29.12
CA LYS A 127 28.58 -13.14 29.11
C LYS A 127 29.22 -13.77 27.89
N VAL A 128 30.38 -13.23 27.52
CA VAL A 128 31.25 -13.82 26.50
C VAL A 128 32.40 -14.56 27.17
N ALA A 129 32.60 -15.81 26.77
CA ALA A 129 33.74 -16.63 27.11
C ALA A 129 34.68 -16.71 25.90
N PRO A 130 36.01 -16.60 26.07
CA PRO A 130 36.71 -16.51 27.36
C PRO A 130 36.62 -15.13 28.04
N PRO A 131 36.54 -15.09 29.37
CA PRO A 131 36.35 -13.85 30.10
C PRO A 131 37.62 -12.96 30.12
N PRO A 132 37.50 -11.67 30.48
CA PRO A 132 38.65 -10.76 30.63
C PRO A 132 39.79 -11.31 31.49
N ALA A 133 39.45 -12.03 32.58
CA ALA A 133 40.41 -12.63 33.50
C ALA A 133 41.30 -13.71 32.86
N LYS A 134 40.88 -14.29 31.73
CA LYS A 134 41.59 -15.31 30.96
C LYS A 134 42.25 -14.74 29.70
N GLY A 135 42.29 -13.41 29.58
CA GLY A 135 42.98 -12.72 28.50
C GLY A 135 42.23 -12.70 27.17
N ARG A 136 40.93 -13.08 27.14
CA ARG A 136 40.07 -13.02 25.94
C ARG A 136 40.71 -13.66 24.70
N LYS A 137 41.27 -14.86 24.86
CA LYS A 137 41.84 -15.66 23.75
C LYS A 137 40.87 -16.77 23.37
N TRP A 138 40.31 -16.70 22.18
CA TRP A 138 39.42 -17.72 21.62
C TRP A 138 39.90 -19.14 21.93
N TYR A 139 38.97 -20.04 22.27
CA TYR A 139 39.32 -21.41 22.60
C TYR A 139 39.63 -22.18 21.32
N ARG A 140 40.88 -22.63 21.19
CA ARG A 140 41.30 -23.46 20.08
C ARG A 140 40.81 -24.89 20.26
N LEU A 141 39.90 -25.33 19.40
CA LEU A 141 39.45 -26.73 19.38
C LEU A 141 40.47 -27.63 18.65
N PRO A 142 40.57 -28.92 19.03
CA PRO A 142 41.62 -29.82 18.54
C PRO A 142 41.43 -30.28 17.09
N GLU A 143 40.19 -30.41 16.63
CA GLU A 143 39.86 -30.84 15.26
C GLU A 143 39.75 -29.65 14.29
N SER A 144 39.80 -29.96 12.99
CA SER A 144 39.74 -28.97 11.92
C SER A 144 38.34 -28.40 11.70
N TYR A 145 38.24 -27.17 11.21
CA TYR A 145 37.00 -26.57 10.73
C TYR A 145 36.34 -27.45 9.68
N THR A 146 37.12 -28.08 8.80
CA THR A 146 36.60 -29.02 7.80
C THR A 146 35.89 -30.22 8.43
N TYR A 147 36.38 -30.74 9.56
CA TYR A 147 35.71 -31.80 10.30
C TYR A 147 34.42 -31.28 10.94
N TRP A 148 34.50 -30.16 11.67
CA TRP A 148 33.34 -29.58 12.35
C TRP A 148 32.25 -29.10 11.39
N SER A 149 32.61 -28.73 10.15
CA SER A 149 31.70 -28.25 9.12
C SER A 149 31.17 -29.34 8.20
N GLU A 150 31.39 -30.63 8.51
CA GLU A 150 30.85 -31.72 7.70
C GLU A 150 29.31 -31.64 7.64
N ASN A 151 28.77 -31.72 6.42
CA ASN A 151 27.34 -31.58 6.15
C ASN A 151 26.74 -30.30 6.78
N TYR A 152 27.30 -29.14 6.43
CA TYR A 152 26.87 -27.83 6.95
C TYR A 152 27.05 -27.67 8.47
N GLY A 153 27.86 -28.53 9.09
CA GLY A 153 28.04 -28.59 10.55
C GLY A 153 27.04 -29.51 11.26
N PHE A 154 26.11 -30.13 10.54
CA PHE A 154 25.09 -31.01 11.13
C PHE A 154 25.68 -32.32 11.66
N SER A 155 26.68 -32.91 10.99
CA SER A 155 27.22 -34.23 11.36
C SER A 155 27.89 -34.25 12.73
N HIS A 156 28.51 -33.13 13.15
CA HIS A 156 29.25 -33.02 14.41
C HIS A 156 28.70 -31.93 15.34
N SER A 157 27.44 -31.53 15.13
CA SER A 157 26.91 -30.34 15.76
C SER A 157 26.91 -30.40 17.30
N GLY A 158 26.38 -31.47 17.88
CA GLY A 158 26.38 -31.66 19.34
C GLY A 158 27.78 -31.86 19.92
N GLU A 159 28.68 -32.50 19.16
CA GLU A 159 30.08 -32.71 19.55
C GLU A 159 30.86 -31.38 19.59
N LEU A 160 30.61 -30.48 18.63
CA LEU A 160 31.18 -29.14 18.62
C LEU A 160 30.75 -28.35 19.86
N ALA A 161 29.45 -28.43 20.22
CA ALA A 161 28.93 -27.76 21.41
C ALA A 161 29.56 -28.30 22.70
N ILE A 162 29.69 -29.63 22.81
CA ILE A 162 30.39 -30.27 23.94
C ILE A 162 31.84 -29.82 24.01
N ALA A 163 32.57 -29.81 22.89
CA ALA A 163 33.97 -29.41 22.84
C ALA A 163 34.17 -27.94 23.26
N ALA A 164 33.28 -27.04 22.81
CA ALA A 164 33.27 -25.64 23.21
C ALA A 164 33.02 -25.47 24.72
N ALA A 165 31.99 -26.14 25.24
CA ALA A 165 31.66 -26.12 26.66
C ALA A 165 32.81 -26.66 27.53
N GLN A 166 33.40 -27.80 27.15
CA GLN A 166 34.56 -28.39 27.84
C GLN A 166 35.76 -27.45 27.89
N ALA A 167 36.02 -26.72 26.80
CA ALA A 167 37.11 -25.76 26.75
C ALA A 167 36.89 -24.57 27.71
N ALA A 168 35.64 -24.18 27.94
CA ALA A 168 35.26 -23.05 28.78
C ALA A 168 34.94 -23.41 30.25
N ASP A 169 34.70 -24.68 30.57
CA ASP A 169 34.21 -25.15 31.87
C ASP A 169 35.11 -24.81 33.06
N ALA A 170 36.43 -24.72 32.86
CA ALA A 170 37.35 -24.27 33.92
C ALA A 170 37.41 -22.73 34.09
N ASP A 171 36.83 -22.00 33.15
CA ASP A 171 36.97 -20.55 32.99
C ASP A 171 35.65 -19.79 33.25
N ILE A 172 34.52 -20.49 33.17
CA ILE A 172 33.16 -19.98 33.32
C ILE A 172 32.43 -20.77 34.40
N ASP A 173 31.71 -20.06 35.25
CA ASP A 173 30.74 -20.65 36.18
C ASP A 173 29.38 -20.68 35.47
N PHE A 174 29.01 -21.86 34.97
CA PHE A 174 27.80 -22.09 34.19
C PHE A 174 26.53 -21.97 35.04
N SER A 175 26.63 -22.09 36.36
CA SER A 175 25.48 -21.91 37.25
C SER A 175 24.91 -20.49 37.24
N GLN A 176 25.61 -19.53 36.64
CA GLN A 176 25.12 -18.18 36.46
C GLN A 176 24.12 -18.04 35.31
N PHE A 177 23.92 -19.10 34.52
CA PHE A 177 23.08 -19.11 33.33
C PHE A 177 21.93 -20.10 33.40
N ASP A 178 21.55 -20.51 34.60
CA ASP A 178 20.39 -21.35 34.93
C ASP A 178 19.42 -20.44 35.68
N ASN A 179 18.56 -19.69 34.97
CA ASN A 179 17.75 -18.60 35.54
C ASN A 179 16.27 -18.58 35.12
N ASP A 180 15.79 -19.71 34.63
CA ASP A 180 14.45 -19.91 34.09
C ASP A 180 13.36 -20.06 35.17
N GLY A 181 13.75 -20.09 36.46
CA GLY A 181 12.85 -20.07 37.60
C GLY A 181 12.10 -18.74 37.77
N PRO A 182 10.88 -18.76 38.36
CA PRO A 182 10.07 -17.56 38.59
C PRO A 182 10.75 -16.43 39.37
N ASP A 183 11.77 -16.72 40.17
CA ASP A 183 12.48 -15.70 40.97
C ASP A 183 13.57 -14.94 40.19
N ALA A 184 13.88 -15.39 38.97
CA ALA A 184 14.90 -14.86 38.05
C ALA A 184 16.30 -14.73 38.68
N LYS A 185 16.61 -15.51 39.71
CA LYS A 185 17.94 -15.58 40.33
C LYS A 185 18.65 -16.82 39.83
N PRO A 186 19.87 -16.69 39.28
CA PRO A 186 20.59 -17.85 38.78
C PRO A 186 20.84 -18.94 39.85
N ASN A 187 20.63 -20.20 39.47
CA ASN A 187 20.89 -21.42 40.25
C ASN A 187 20.29 -21.35 41.67
N SER A 188 19.01 -21.03 41.68
CA SER A 188 18.07 -20.98 42.79
C SER A 188 17.32 -22.32 42.94
N GLY A 189 16.36 -22.38 43.87
CA GLY A 189 15.65 -23.64 44.16
C GLY A 189 14.53 -23.96 43.17
N ASP A 190 14.24 -23.03 42.27
CA ASP A 190 13.14 -23.07 41.30
C ASP A 190 13.60 -23.20 39.84
N ASP A 191 14.91 -23.15 39.58
CA ASP A 191 15.47 -23.37 38.23
C ASP A 191 15.61 -24.88 37.89
N ASP A 192 15.76 -25.21 36.62
CA ASP A 192 15.75 -26.59 36.14
C ASP A 192 17.12 -27.31 36.21
N GLY A 193 18.21 -26.58 36.49
CA GLY A 193 19.57 -27.11 36.58
C GLY A 193 20.30 -27.16 35.23
N TYR A 194 19.74 -26.55 34.19
CA TYR A 194 20.33 -26.43 32.86
C TYR A 194 20.70 -24.99 32.53
N VAL A 195 21.72 -24.83 31.69
CA VAL A 195 22.02 -23.53 31.09
C VAL A 195 20.88 -23.14 30.14
N ASP A 196 20.27 -21.97 30.34
CA ASP A 196 19.15 -21.44 29.55
C ASP A 196 19.53 -21.31 28.06
N ALA A 197 20.73 -20.76 27.78
CA ALA A 197 21.25 -20.55 26.44
C ALA A 197 22.78 -20.67 26.35
N LEU A 198 23.25 -21.53 25.46
CA LEU A 198 24.65 -21.58 25.03
C LEU A 198 24.76 -21.17 23.56
N TYR A 199 25.55 -20.14 23.29
CA TYR A 199 26.03 -19.84 21.94
C TYR A 199 27.45 -20.35 21.76
N VAL A 200 27.68 -21.10 20.70
CA VAL A 200 29.01 -21.46 20.24
C VAL A 200 29.32 -20.60 19.03
N VAL A 201 30.15 -19.59 19.25
CA VAL A 201 30.57 -18.68 18.18
C VAL A 201 31.81 -19.25 17.52
N HIS A 202 31.67 -19.78 16.31
CA HIS A 202 32.77 -20.40 15.58
C HIS A 202 33.49 -19.38 14.70
N ALA A 203 34.80 -19.58 14.51
CA ALA A 203 35.58 -18.76 13.59
C ALA A 203 35.08 -18.88 12.14
N GLY A 204 35.14 -17.77 11.39
CA GLY A 204 34.65 -17.65 10.01
C GLY A 204 33.14 -17.40 9.87
N PRO A 205 32.66 -17.21 8.63
CA PRO A 205 31.27 -16.88 8.36
C PRO A 205 30.34 -18.10 8.40
N GLY A 206 29.03 -17.82 8.44
CA GLY A 206 27.96 -18.82 8.40
C GLY A 206 27.69 -19.28 6.98
N TYR A 207 27.13 -20.49 6.84
CA TYR A 207 26.72 -21.02 5.54
C TYR A 207 25.49 -20.28 4.98
N GLU A 208 24.60 -19.83 5.86
CA GLU A 208 23.33 -19.15 5.54
C GLU A 208 23.51 -17.80 4.81
N GLU A 209 24.70 -17.21 4.91
CA GLU A 209 25.07 -15.99 4.19
C GLU A 209 25.90 -16.40 2.96
N ASN A 210 25.29 -16.43 1.78
CA ASN A 210 25.98 -16.51 0.48
C ASN A 210 27.13 -17.52 0.35
N HIS A 211 27.01 -18.72 0.92
CA HIS A 211 27.98 -19.83 0.78
C HIS A 211 29.43 -19.54 1.19
N CYS A 212 29.72 -18.41 1.84
CA CYS A 212 31.09 -18.07 2.20
C CYS A 212 31.59 -18.87 3.42
N GLY A 213 30.66 -19.34 4.25
CA GLY A 213 30.89 -20.24 5.38
C GLY A 213 30.54 -21.70 5.09
N LYS A 214 30.80 -22.57 6.06
CA LYS A 214 30.50 -24.01 5.96
C LYS A 214 29.68 -24.57 7.12
N ILE A 215 29.53 -23.82 8.21
CA ILE A 215 28.66 -24.20 9.33
C ILE A 215 27.42 -23.33 9.21
N TRP A 216 26.25 -23.95 9.11
CA TRP A 216 24.97 -23.25 9.11
C TRP A 216 24.59 -22.92 10.54
N SER A 217 24.27 -21.66 10.84
CA SER A 217 23.71 -21.28 12.14
C SER A 217 22.43 -22.06 12.44
N HIS A 218 22.37 -22.70 13.61
CA HIS A 218 21.20 -23.46 14.05
C HIS A 218 21.24 -23.75 15.54
N MET A 219 20.07 -24.11 16.07
CA MET A 219 19.86 -24.56 17.44
C MET A 219 19.55 -26.05 17.50
N SER A 220 20.05 -26.73 18.54
CA SER A 220 19.77 -28.16 18.77
C SER A 220 20.08 -28.55 20.23
N GLY A 221 19.90 -29.85 20.54
CA GLY A 221 20.12 -30.44 21.85
C GLY A 221 21.48 -31.10 21.98
N THR A 222 22.06 -31.03 23.17
CA THR A 222 23.26 -31.79 23.56
C THR A 222 23.11 -32.30 24.99
N ASP A 223 24.09 -33.04 25.49
CA ASP A 223 24.12 -33.42 26.90
C ASP A 223 25.54 -33.34 27.45
N PHE A 224 25.83 -32.25 28.15
CA PHE A 224 27.12 -32.02 28.80
C PHE A 224 26.93 -31.69 30.29
N GLU A 225 27.67 -32.39 31.15
CA GLU A 225 27.71 -32.12 32.58
C GLU A 225 28.93 -31.24 32.91
N THR A 226 28.68 -30.07 33.50
CA THR A 226 29.71 -29.10 33.87
C THR A 226 30.37 -29.45 35.20
N ASN A 227 31.42 -28.71 35.59
CA ASN A 227 32.01 -28.86 36.92
C ASN A 227 31.28 -28.06 38.03
N ASP A 228 30.25 -27.28 37.69
CA ASP A 228 29.52 -26.40 38.59
C ASP A 228 28.35 -27.10 39.31
N ASN A 229 28.12 -26.77 40.58
CA ASN A 229 27.07 -27.44 41.37
C ASN A 229 25.69 -26.82 41.09
N ALA A 230 24.71 -27.67 40.77
CA ALA A 230 23.30 -27.27 40.71
C ALA A 230 22.69 -27.21 42.12
N LYS A 231 21.82 -26.23 42.34
CA LYS A 231 21.15 -25.97 43.62
C LYS A 231 20.17 -27.07 43.99
N ASN A 232 19.54 -27.66 42.98
CA ASN A 232 18.63 -28.79 43.09
C ASN A 232 19.34 -30.15 43.21
N GLY A 233 20.68 -30.12 43.34
CA GLY A 233 21.53 -31.31 43.50
C GLY A 233 22.14 -31.77 42.18
N GLY A 234 23.33 -32.38 42.26
CA GLY A 234 24.09 -32.75 41.06
C GLY A 234 24.92 -31.58 40.51
N LYS A 235 25.10 -31.59 39.19
CA LYS A 235 25.88 -30.61 38.42
C LYS A 235 25.00 -29.88 37.43
N ILE A 236 25.35 -28.63 37.12
CA ILE A 236 24.70 -27.88 36.04
C ILE A 236 24.94 -28.61 34.72
N ARG A 237 23.91 -28.69 33.88
CA ARG A 237 23.98 -29.35 32.57
C ARG A 237 23.81 -28.34 31.45
N ILE A 238 24.32 -28.70 30.28
CA ILE A 238 24.04 -27.99 29.03
C ILE A 238 23.24 -28.94 28.16
N GLY A 239 21.95 -28.63 28.00
CA GLY A 239 21.00 -29.43 27.24
C GLY A 239 20.72 -28.88 25.85
N ARG A 240 21.02 -27.60 25.62
CA ARG A 240 20.67 -26.82 24.43
C ARG A 240 21.84 -25.93 24.02
N TYR A 241 22.05 -25.77 22.73
CA TYR A 241 23.04 -24.86 22.16
C TYR A 241 22.55 -24.27 20.85
N SER A 242 23.16 -23.15 20.44
CA SER A 242 23.07 -22.60 19.10
C SER A 242 24.47 -22.29 18.55
N HIS A 243 24.74 -22.70 17.31
CA HIS A 243 25.99 -22.36 16.61
C HIS A 243 25.82 -21.06 15.86
N GLN A 244 26.84 -20.19 15.91
CA GLN A 244 26.81 -18.86 15.35
C GLN A 244 28.15 -18.48 14.72
N PRO A 245 28.17 -17.69 13.64
CA PRO A 245 29.41 -17.29 12.99
C PRO A 245 30.08 -16.11 13.67
N GLU A 246 31.38 -15.99 13.42
CA GLU A 246 32.21 -14.86 13.84
C GLU A 246 31.90 -13.61 13.00
N GLU A 247 31.75 -13.80 11.70
CA GLU A 247 31.83 -12.76 10.68
C GLU A 247 30.82 -12.97 9.54
N ARG A 248 30.68 -11.94 8.72
CA ARG A 248 29.91 -11.92 7.47
C ARG A 248 30.80 -12.29 6.29
N CYS A 249 30.22 -12.49 5.11
CA CYS A 249 31.01 -12.82 3.90
C CYS A 249 32.01 -11.74 3.49
N ASP A 250 31.76 -10.48 3.87
CA ASP A 250 32.68 -9.37 3.62
C ASP A 250 33.84 -9.29 4.63
N GLY A 251 33.92 -10.24 5.57
CA GLY A 251 34.94 -10.32 6.61
C GLY A 251 34.76 -9.31 7.74
N ALA A 252 33.62 -8.61 7.81
CA ALA A 252 33.27 -7.80 8.97
C ALA A 252 32.55 -8.63 10.04
N LEU A 253 32.55 -8.14 11.27
CA LEU A 253 31.86 -8.78 12.39
C LEU A 253 30.39 -9.07 12.03
N ILE A 254 29.91 -10.25 12.42
CA ILE A 254 28.52 -10.66 12.28
C ILE A 254 27.55 -9.63 12.90
N ASN A 255 26.38 -9.49 12.28
CA ASN A 255 25.29 -8.70 12.83
C ASN A 255 24.45 -9.50 13.84
N MET A 256 23.70 -8.82 14.70
CA MET A 256 22.99 -9.48 15.81
C MET A 256 21.72 -10.24 15.39
N GLY A 257 21.23 -10.08 14.16
CA GLY A 257 19.98 -10.67 13.67
C GLY A 257 19.94 -12.19 13.82
N VAL A 258 21.01 -12.89 13.39
CA VAL A 258 21.14 -14.35 13.52
C VAL A 258 21.07 -14.78 14.99
N TYR A 259 21.82 -14.09 15.86
CA TYR A 259 21.82 -14.38 17.31
C TYR A 259 20.44 -14.17 17.94
N ALA A 260 19.72 -13.12 17.52
CA ALA A 260 18.41 -12.80 18.06
C ALA A 260 17.32 -13.76 17.55
N HIS A 261 17.33 -14.13 16.27
CA HIS A 261 16.44 -15.17 15.73
C HIS A 261 16.58 -16.47 16.54
N GLU A 262 17.81 -16.91 16.74
CA GLU A 262 18.13 -18.18 17.40
C GLU A 262 17.82 -18.17 18.91
N TYR A 263 17.89 -16.99 19.54
CA TYR A 263 17.38 -16.85 20.90
C TYR A 263 15.85 -16.90 20.96
N GLY A 264 15.15 -16.49 19.90
CA GLY A 264 13.71 -16.67 19.78
C GLY A 264 13.32 -18.14 19.97
N HIS A 265 14.06 -19.06 19.34
CA HIS A 265 13.89 -20.49 19.56
C HIS A 265 14.16 -20.89 21.00
N ILE A 266 15.25 -20.41 21.60
CA ILE A 266 15.55 -20.69 23.02
C ILE A 266 14.36 -20.32 23.94
N LEU A 267 13.64 -19.24 23.62
CA LEU A 267 12.44 -18.81 24.34
C LEU A 267 11.16 -19.61 24.01
N GLY A 268 11.22 -20.52 23.04
CA GLY A 268 10.13 -21.43 22.66
C GLY A 268 9.33 -21.02 21.41
N LEU A 269 9.86 -20.12 20.57
CA LEU A 269 9.20 -19.72 19.32
C LEU A 269 9.59 -20.64 18.13
N PRO A 270 8.64 -20.95 17.22
CA PRO A 270 8.91 -21.63 15.96
C PRO A 270 9.53 -20.70 14.93
N ASP A 271 10.09 -21.30 13.88
CA ASP A 271 10.26 -20.64 12.61
C ASP A 271 8.92 -20.39 11.91
N LEU A 272 8.80 -19.20 11.31
CA LEU A 272 7.65 -18.73 10.55
C LEU A 272 7.95 -18.51 9.07
N TYR A 273 9.12 -18.95 8.58
CA TYR A 273 9.40 -19.09 7.15
C TYR A 273 9.04 -20.51 6.67
N ASP A 274 8.96 -20.70 5.35
CA ASP A 274 8.74 -22.01 4.73
C ASP A 274 10.06 -22.78 4.56
N TYR A 275 10.16 -24.02 5.07
CA TYR A 275 11.44 -24.73 5.15
C TYR A 275 11.86 -25.34 3.82
N GLY A 276 10.92 -25.47 2.87
CA GLY A 276 11.17 -25.87 1.49
C GLY A 276 11.77 -24.77 0.62
N TYR A 277 11.66 -23.49 1.04
CA TYR A 277 12.00 -22.31 0.25
C TYR A 277 11.27 -22.27 -1.10
N ASP A 278 10.14 -22.96 -1.20
CA ASP A 278 9.17 -22.84 -2.28
C ASP A 278 8.07 -21.82 -1.97
N ALA A 279 8.07 -21.25 -0.76
CA ALA A 279 7.38 -20.04 -0.35
C ALA A 279 8.20 -19.23 0.69
N GLU A 280 7.66 -18.12 1.19
CA GLU A 280 8.38 -17.19 2.10
C GLU A 280 7.83 -17.20 3.54
N GLY A 281 6.73 -17.91 3.81
CA GLY A 281 6.03 -17.87 5.10
C GLY A 281 5.60 -16.45 5.47
N ALA A 282 6.00 -15.97 6.64
CA ALA A 282 5.74 -14.59 7.10
C ALA A 282 6.74 -13.54 6.57
N GLY A 283 7.74 -13.95 5.77
CA GLY A 283 8.67 -13.07 5.09
C GLY A 283 9.43 -12.08 5.99
N ARG A 284 9.67 -10.88 5.48
CA ARG A 284 10.43 -9.80 6.13
C ARG A 284 9.68 -9.07 7.24
N TRP A 285 8.48 -9.52 7.60
CA TRP A 285 7.61 -8.90 8.60
C TRP A 285 7.89 -9.34 10.04
N THR A 286 8.59 -10.47 10.23
CA THR A 286 8.95 -11.00 11.55
C THR A 286 10.37 -11.56 11.60
N ILE A 287 11.05 -11.41 12.74
CA ILE A 287 12.38 -12.00 12.94
C ILE A 287 12.35 -13.53 12.88
N MET A 288 11.22 -14.18 13.16
CA MET A 288 11.09 -15.63 13.07
C MET A 288 11.01 -16.15 11.63
N ALA A 289 11.11 -15.25 10.65
CA ALA A 289 11.22 -15.57 9.22
C ALA A 289 12.40 -14.78 8.61
N SER A 290 12.31 -14.38 7.34
CA SER A 290 13.39 -13.63 6.66
C SER A 290 13.57 -12.19 7.19
N GLY A 291 12.68 -11.70 8.07
CA GLY A 291 12.84 -10.42 8.75
C GLY A 291 14.08 -10.33 9.65
N SER A 292 14.69 -11.48 9.98
CA SER A 292 16.00 -11.59 10.62
C SER A 292 17.14 -11.00 9.78
N TRP A 293 16.98 -10.92 8.45
CA TRP A 293 17.94 -10.33 7.51
C TRP A 293 17.71 -8.85 7.24
N ASN A 294 16.67 -8.22 7.79
CA ASN A 294 16.40 -6.79 7.56
C ASN A 294 17.61 -5.92 7.94
N GLY A 295 18.00 -5.01 7.04
CA GLY A 295 19.23 -4.22 7.18
C GLY A 295 20.51 -5.06 7.23
N GLY A 296 20.54 -6.21 6.55
CA GLY A 296 21.64 -7.19 6.62
C GLY A 296 21.77 -7.86 7.99
N GLY A 297 20.66 -7.94 8.75
CA GLY A 297 20.60 -8.43 10.12
C GLY A 297 21.08 -7.45 11.19
N ALA A 298 21.48 -6.23 10.83
CA ALA A 298 21.90 -5.22 11.79
C ALA A 298 20.71 -4.59 12.54
N THR A 299 19.54 -4.59 11.91
CA THR A 299 18.27 -4.08 12.45
C THR A 299 17.15 -4.99 11.93
N PRO A 300 17.01 -6.21 12.48
CA PRO A 300 15.98 -7.16 12.08
C PRO A 300 14.57 -6.63 12.37
N ALA A 301 13.55 -7.25 11.79
CA ALA A 301 12.16 -6.98 12.16
C ALA A 301 11.91 -7.26 13.65
N HIS A 302 10.93 -6.59 14.26
CA HIS A 302 10.33 -7.03 15.51
C HIS A 302 9.72 -8.42 15.36
N PHE A 303 9.48 -9.07 16.50
CA PHE A 303 8.54 -10.19 16.56
C PHE A 303 7.13 -9.71 16.16
N ASP A 304 6.43 -10.52 15.39
CA ASP A 304 5.01 -10.36 15.08
C ASP A 304 4.13 -10.46 16.34
N ALA A 305 2.87 -10.01 16.23
CA ALA A 305 1.89 -10.06 17.30
C ALA A 305 1.69 -11.46 17.88
N TRP A 306 1.74 -12.52 17.05
CA TRP A 306 1.57 -13.89 17.53
C TRP A 306 2.76 -14.30 18.40
N SER A 307 3.99 -14.11 17.91
CA SER A 307 5.22 -14.40 18.64
C SER A 307 5.30 -13.65 19.98
N LYS A 308 4.97 -12.35 19.99
CA LYS A 308 4.91 -11.55 21.22
C LYS A 308 3.83 -12.04 22.19
N SER A 309 2.70 -12.53 21.68
CA SER A 309 1.63 -13.13 22.49
C SER A 309 2.06 -14.46 23.11
N GLN A 310 2.75 -15.32 22.35
CA GLN A 310 3.26 -16.60 22.88
C GLN A 310 4.25 -16.39 24.02
N LEU A 311 5.14 -15.40 23.89
CA LEU A 311 6.08 -15.05 24.96
C LEU A 311 5.42 -14.34 26.16
N GLY A 312 4.14 -13.99 26.07
CA GLY A 312 3.41 -13.24 27.09
C GLY A 312 3.85 -11.77 27.23
N TRP A 313 4.43 -11.20 26.17
CA TRP A 313 4.84 -9.79 26.14
C TRP A 313 3.71 -8.85 25.74
N ILE A 314 2.70 -9.38 25.04
CA ILE A 314 1.43 -8.71 24.79
C ILE A 314 0.27 -9.65 25.11
N GLU A 315 -0.88 -9.07 25.40
CA GLU A 315 -2.16 -9.78 25.50
C GLU A 315 -3.10 -9.16 24.45
N PRO A 316 -3.31 -9.80 23.28
CA PRO A 316 -4.18 -9.25 22.25
C PRO A 316 -5.61 -9.04 22.77
N GLU A 317 -6.16 -7.85 22.55
CA GLU A 317 -7.52 -7.51 22.99
C GLU A 317 -8.54 -8.29 22.14
N LEU A 318 -9.29 -9.19 22.77
CA LEU A 318 -10.32 -9.99 22.12
C LEU A 318 -11.54 -9.13 21.76
N ILE A 319 -11.88 -9.09 20.47
CA ILE A 319 -13.12 -8.50 19.97
C ILE A 319 -14.20 -9.58 19.88
N LYS A 320 -15.32 -9.37 20.57
CA LYS A 320 -16.48 -10.30 20.58
C LYS A 320 -17.67 -9.79 19.77
N ASP A 321 -17.86 -8.48 19.78
CA ASP A 321 -18.92 -7.79 19.05
C ASP A 321 -18.25 -6.86 18.04
N TYR A 322 -18.22 -5.55 18.29
CA TYR A 322 -17.57 -4.57 17.42
C TYR A 322 -16.89 -3.45 18.20
N LYS A 323 -16.03 -2.70 17.52
CA LYS A 323 -15.36 -1.51 18.01
C LYS A 323 -15.17 -0.51 16.87
N VAL A 324 -15.92 0.58 16.90
CA VAL A 324 -15.81 1.67 15.91
C VAL A 324 -14.58 2.52 16.24
N ASN A 325 -13.80 2.90 15.22
CA ASN A 325 -12.59 3.71 15.33
C ASN A 325 -11.63 3.20 16.42
N ALA A 326 -11.42 1.88 16.48
CA ALA A 326 -10.53 1.25 17.42
C ALA A 326 -9.09 1.78 17.21
N PRO A 327 -8.43 2.35 18.23
CA PRO A 327 -7.06 2.82 18.10
C PRO A 327 -6.10 1.62 18.09
N ILE A 328 -5.21 1.60 17.10
CA ILE A 328 -4.17 0.59 16.89
C ILE A 328 -2.83 1.34 16.84
N PRO A 329 -2.22 1.61 18.02
CA PRO A 329 -0.94 2.31 18.10
C PRO A 329 0.20 1.45 17.56
N ALA A 330 1.26 2.10 17.07
CA ALA A 330 2.45 1.46 16.53
C ALA A 330 3.09 0.46 17.52
N ALA A 331 3.27 -0.77 17.07
CA ALA A 331 3.70 -1.92 17.87
C ALA A 331 5.15 -1.78 18.37
N GLU A 332 5.96 -0.91 17.76
CA GLU A 332 7.35 -0.65 18.15
C GLU A 332 7.45 0.00 19.53
N TYR A 333 6.37 0.67 19.98
CA TYR A 333 6.33 1.37 21.26
C TYR A 333 5.20 0.94 22.18
N THR A 334 4.14 0.33 21.65
CA THR A 334 2.94 0.00 22.43
C THR A 334 2.62 -1.49 22.37
N PRO A 335 2.47 -2.18 23.52
CA PRO A 335 2.09 -3.60 23.58
C PRO A 335 0.60 -3.78 23.28
N LYS A 336 0.17 -3.56 22.02
CA LYS A 336 -1.24 -3.62 21.64
C LYS A 336 -1.44 -4.28 20.28
N ALA A 337 -2.26 -5.33 20.28
CA ALA A 337 -2.84 -5.97 19.11
C ALA A 337 -4.31 -6.32 19.42
N TYR A 338 -5.07 -6.65 18.39
CA TYR A 338 -6.45 -7.14 18.53
C TYR A 338 -6.55 -8.56 18.01
N ARG A 339 -7.39 -9.38 18.65
CA ARG A 339 -7.74 -10.73 18.20
C ARG A 339 -9.20 -10.77 17.78
N LEU A 340 -9.45 -11.27 16.57
CA LEU A 340 -10.79 -11.39 15.99
C LEU A 340 -11.02 -12.82 15.53
N TRP A 341 -12.14 -13.42 15.91
CA TRP A 341 -12.55 -14.71 15.41
C TRP A 341 -14.06 -14.94 15.55
N THR A 342 -14.61 -15.87 14.77
CA THR A 342 -16.03 -16.20 14.68
C THR A 342 -16.75 -16.22 16.02
N ASP A 343 -17.80 -15.40 16.12
CA ASP A 343 -18.67 -15.27 17.31
C ASP A 343 -17.90 -14.98 18.62
N GLY A 344 -16.70 -14.38 18.52
CA GLY A 344 -15.83 -14.08 19.66
C GLY A 344 -15.25 -15.33 20.34
N ASP A 345 -15.20 -16.46 19.61
CA ASP A 345 -14.74 -17.74 20.13
C ASP A 345 -13.26 -17.68 20.54
N THR A 346 -12.97 -18.28 21.69
CA THR A 346 -11.65 -18.34 22.31
C THR A 346 -11.04 -19.74 22.23
N VAL A 347 -11.74 -20.72 21.66
CA VAL A 347 -11.20 -22.07 21.48
C VAL A 347 -10.12 -22.04 20.39
N PRO A 348 -8.90 -22.56 20.66
CA PRO A 348 -7.81 -22.53 19.68
C PRO A 348 -8.20 -23.37 18.45
N ARG A 349 -8.37 -22.68 17.32
CA ARG A 349 -8.54 -23.24 15.98
C ARG A 349 -7.89 -22.29 15.01
N GLN A 350 -8.61 -21.26 14.61
CA GLN A 350 -8.12 -20.19 13.75
C GLN A 350 -8.52 -18.83 14.32
N TYR A 351 -7.83 -17.75 13.92
CA TYR A 351 -8.13 -16.37 14.31
C TYR A 351 -7.32 -15.37 13.49
N PHE A 352 -7.75 -14.12 13.50
CA PHE A 352 -6.99 -12.99 12.97
C PHE A 352 -6.36 -12.18 14.10
N LEU A 353 -5.11 -11.78 13.93
CA LEU A 353 -4.46 -10.75 14.74
C LEU A 353 -4.27 -9.47 13.93
N VAL A 354 -4.55 -8.32 14.54
CA VAL A 354 -4.38 -7.00 13.90
C VAL A 354 -3.41 -6.17 14.73
N GLU A 355 -2.32 -5.73 14.10
CA GLU A 355 -1.34 -4.82 14.69
C GLU A 355 -0.94 -3.71 13.71
N ASN A 356 -0.44 -2.60 14.24
CA ASN A 356 0.09 -1.49 13.45
C ASN A 356 1.61 -1.54 13.46
N ARG A 357 2.23 -1.71 12.28
CA ARG A 357 3.69 -1.78 12.09
C ARG A 357 4.16 -0.59 11.26
N GLN A 358 5.17 0.09 11.74
CA GLN A 358 5.66 1.35 11.20
C GLN A 358 7.18 1.28 11.02
N LYS A 359 7.71 1.96 9.99
CA LYS A 359 9.17 2.00 9.74
C LYS A 359 9.91 2.96 10.67
N ILE A 360 9.64 2.82 11.97
CA ILE A 360 10.14 3.64 13.05
C ILE A 360 10.91 2.78 14.06
N GLY A 361 11.37 3.39 15.15
CA GLY A 361 12.18 2.69 16.14
C GLY A 361 13.57 2.37 15.62
N ARG A 362 14.24 1.44 16.30
CA ARG A 362 15.61 1.06 15.94
C ARG A 362 15.65 -0.09 14.95
N PHE A 363 14.76 -1.07 15.14
CA PHE A 363 14.79 -2.37 14.48
C PHE A 363 13.89 -2.40 13.23
N ASP A 364 12.63 -1.96 13.33
CA ASP A 364 11.63 -2.01 12.24
C ASP A 364 11.81 -0.97 11.12
N LYS A 365 12.86 -0.14 11.15
CA LYS A 365 13.11 0.89 10.11
C LYS A 365 13.25 0.34 8.68
N ASN A 366 13.54 -0.96 8.54
CA ASN A 366 13.79 -1.65 7.27
C ASN A 366 12.67 -2.63 6.90
N LEU A 367 11.48 -2.53 7.51
CA LEU A 367 10.32 -3.33 7.08
C LEU A 367 9.98 -3.08 5.59
N PRO A 368 9.36 -4.05 4.91
CA PRO A 368 8.95 -3.90 3.51
C PRO A 368 7.99 -2.72 3.30
N GLY A 369 7.01 -2.56 4.18
CA GLY A 369 6.04 -1.46 4.19
C GLY A 369 5.69 -0.99 5.60
N GLU A 370 4.63 -0.18 5.70
CA GLU A 370 4.07 0.31 6.96
C GLU A 370 2.55 0.42 6.86
N GLY A 371 1.86 0.16 7.97
CA GLY A 371 0.40 0.09 8.04
C GLY A 371 -0.08 -0.96 9.04
N LEU A 372 -1.33 -1.37 8.91
CA LEU A 372 -1.85 -2.52 9.63
C LEU A 372 -1.40 -3.82 8.96
N LEU A 373 -0.82 -4.73 9.74
CA LEU A 373 -0.71 -6.13 9.36
C LEU A 373 -1.86 -6.91 9.99
N ILE A 374 -2.42 -7.81 9.19
CA ILE A 374 -3.41 -8.78 9.62
C ILE A 374 -2.77 -10.16 9.47
N TYR A 375 -2.67 -10.90 10.57
CA TYR A 375 -2.17 -12.26 10.55
C TYR A 375 -3.32 -13.26 10.65
N HIS A 376 -3.39 -14.24 9.75
CA HIS A 376 -4.28 -15.39 9.88
C HIS A 376 -3.52 -16.52 10.57
N VAL A 377 -3.97 -16.90 11.77
CA VAL A 377 -3.33 -17.91 12.59
C VAL A 377 -4.20 -19.17 12.64
N ASP A 378 -3.60 -20.35 12.51
CA ASP A 378 -4.22 -21.64 12.85
C ASP A 378 -3.37 -22.38 13.91
N ASP A 379 -3.82 -22.43 15.17
CA ASP A 379 -3.08 -23.09 16.27
C ASP A 379 -3.09 -24.64 16.19
N TYR A 380 -3.83 -25.23 15.24
CA TYR A 380 -3.74 -26.67 14.94
C TYR A 380 -2.55 -27.00 14.04
N LYS A 381 -2.02 -26.00 13.31
CA LYS A 381 -0.77 -26.10 12.58
C LYS A 381 0.42 -25.91 13.54
N TRP A 382 1.53 -26.52 13.17
CA TRP A 382 2.74 -26.59 13.99
C TRP A 382 3.95 -25.99 13.28
N SER A 383 3.80 -25.51 12.04
CA SER A 383 4.85 -24.89 11.22
C SER A 383 4.25 -24.04 10.09
N ASN A 384 5.10 -23.24 9.44
CA ASN A 384 4.81 -22.52 8.21
C ASN A 384 5.33 -23.24 6.94
N ASP A 385 5.55 -24.56 6.99
CA ASP A 385 6.10 -25.38 5.90
C ASP A 385 5.03 -25.89 4.88
N ASP A 386 3.84 -25.31 4.91
CA ASP A 386 2.73 -25.63 4.01
C ASP A 386 2.05 -24.33 3.56
N GLN A 387 2.21 -23.90 2.31
CA GLN A 387 1.53 -22.71 1.77
C GLN A 387 0.13 -23.02 1.23
N TYR A 388 -0.78 -22.05 1.35
CA TYR A 388 -2.12 -22.13 0.75
C TYR A 388 -2.36 -20.95 -0.17
N ILE A 389 -2.75 -21.25 -1.40
CA ILE A 389 -3.33 -20.27 -2.31
C ILE A 389 -4.74 -20.72 -2.66
N PRO A 390 -5.77 -19.92 -2.36
CA PRO A 390 -7.14 -20.25 -2.70
C PRO A 390 -7.32 -20.57 -4.18
N GLY A 391 -7.93 -21.74 -4.46
CA GLY A 391 -8.14 -22.25 -5.82
C GLY A 391 -6.96 -22.99 -6.46
N GLU A 392 -5.76 -22.96 -5.86
CA GLU A 392 -4.56 -23.62 -6.41
C GLU A 392 -4.09 -24.83 -5.57
N GLY A 393 -4.66 -25.05 -4.38
CA GLY A 393 -4.25 -26.12 -3.47
C GLY A 393 -5.34 -26.60 -2.53
N SER A 394 -4.95 -27.54 -1.66
CA SER A 394 -5.83 -28.01 -0.58
C SER A 394 -5.73 -27.05 0.60
N ALA A 395 -6.86 -26.58 1.10
CA ALA A 395 -6.97 -25.84 2.36
C ALA A 395 -6.35 -26.56 3.57
N ALA A 396 -6.10 -27.86 3.48
CA ALA A 396 -5.38 -28.59 4.53
C ALA A 396 -3.88 -28.27 4.58
N LEU A 397 -3.32 -27.68 3.52
CA LEU A 397 -1.95 -27.17 3.44
C LEU A 397 -2.09 -25.65 3.58
N HIS A 398 -1.68 -25.11 4.73
CA HIS A 398 -1.69 -23.68 5.06
C HIS A 398 -0.76 -23.44 6.26
N TYR A 399 -0.31 -22.20 6.39
CA TYR A 399 0.64 -21.77 7.41
C TYR A 399 0.04 -21.82 8.81
N HIS A 400 0.92 -21.95 9.81
CA HIS A 400 0.55 -21.68 11.19
C HIS A 400 0.25 -20.19 11.41
N VAL A 401 1.07 -19.29 10.86
CA VAL A 401 0.88 -17.83 10.89
C VAL A 401 1.12 -17.26 9.49
N ALA A 402 0.06 -16.85 8.80
CA ALA A 402 0.11 -16.19 7.49
C ALA A 402 -0.05 -14.68 7.61
N VAL A 403 0.55 -13.92 6.69
CA VAL A 403 0.27 -12.49 6.50
C VAL A 403 -0.82 -12.35 5.44
N GLU A 404 -1.96 -11.79 5.80
CA GLU A 404 -3.00 -11.43 4.83
C GLU A 404 -2.54 -10.21 4.03
N GLN A 405 -2.06 -10.42 2.80
CA GLN A 405 -1.46 -9.39 1.96
C GLN A 405 -2.54 -8.51 1.35
N ALA A 406 -2.58 -7.22 1.70
CA ALA A 406 -3.67 -6.29 1.33
C ALA A 406 -3.94 -6.20 -0.18
N ASP A 407 -2.95 -6.43 -1.03
CA ASP A 407 -3.10 -6.42 -2.49
C ASP A 407 -3.67 -7.72 -3.10
N GLY A 408 -3.80 -8.79 -2.30
CA GLY A 408 -4.33 -10.09 -2.74
C GLY A 408 -3.43 -10.84 -3.71
N ARG A 409 -2.13 -10.51 -3.78
CA ARG A 409 -1.19 -11.14 -4.70
C ARG A 409 -0.57 -12.43 -4.20
N PHE A 410 -0.67 -12.72 -2.91
CA PHE A 410 -0.05 -13.90 -2.29
C PHE A 410 1.42 -14.07 -2.73
N ASP A 411 2.16 -12.97 -2.83
CA ASP A 411 3.54 -12.97 -3.28
C ASP A 411 4.44 -13.77 -2.32
N LEU A 412 4.10 -13.81 -1.02
CA LEU A 412 4.76 -14.65 -0.02
C LEU A 412 4.54 -16.15 -0.27
N GLU A 413 3.30 -16.58 -0.54
CA GLU A 413 2.96 -17.98 -0.84
C GLU A 413 3.45 -18.40 -2.23
N ARG A 414 3.50 -17.46 -3.18
CA ARG A 414 4.01 -17.67 -4.54
C ARG A 414 5.51 -17.56 -4.66
N ASN A 415 6.21 -17.23 -3.57
CA ASN A 415 7.67 -17.06 -3.58
C ASN A 415 8.14 -16.04 -4.62
N SER A 416 7.35 -14.97 -4.75
CA SER A 416 7.57 -13.90 -5.73
C SER A 416 8.37 -12.75 -5.11
N ASN A 417 8.19 -12.49 -3.81
CA ASN A 417 9.03 -11.62 -3.01
C ASN A 417 8.88 -11.95 -1.51
N GLN A 418 9.78 -11.42 -0.67
CA GLN A 418 9.78 -11.65 0.79
C GLN A 418 8.89 -10.66 1.58
N GLY A 419 7.92 -10.04 0.92
CA GLY A 419 7.04 -8.99 1.40
C GLY A 419 7.34 -7.62 0.78
N ASP A 420 6.30 -6.79 0.64
CA ASP A 420 6.37 -5.48 0.02
C ASP A 420 5.34 -4.47 0.57
N PRO A 421 5.39 -3.17 0.20
CA PRO A 421 4.45 -2.17 0.72
C PRO A 421 2.96 -2.42 0.43
N GLY A 422 2.63 -3.32 -0.51
CA GLY A 422 1.29 -3.76 -0.87
C GLY A 422 0.68 -4.75 0.12
N ASP A 423 1.47 -5.39 0.98
CA ASP A 423 0.97 -6.37 1.96
C ASP A 423 0.23 -5.70 3.12
N ALA A 424 0.69 -4.52 3.54
CA ALA A 424 0.10 -3.81 4.68
C ALA A 424 -1.16 -3.05 4.28
N PHE A 425 -2.12 -2.91 5.20
CA PHE A 425 -3.33 -2.12 4.99
C PHE A 425 -3.15 -0.69 5.53
N PRO A 426 -3.43 0.39 4.78
CA PRO A 426 -3.77 0.36 3.36
C PRO A 426 -2.56 0.24 2.43
N GLY A 427 -1.34 0.43 2.95
CA GLY A 427 -0.11 0.25 2.18
C GLY A 427 -0.11 0.98 0.83
N THR A 428 0.55 0.41 -0.17
CA THR A 428 0.48 0.91 -1.56
C THR A 428 -0.72 0.40 -2.34
N SER A 429 -1.42 -0.63 -1.85
CA SER A 429 -2.67 -1.13 -2.46
C SER A 429 -3.87 -0.20 -2.19
N LEU A 430 -3.72 0.73 -1.25
CA LEU A 430 -4.75 1.66 -0.76
C LEU A 430 -5.99 0.95 -0.19
N ARG A 431 -5.91 -0.37 0.07
CA ARG A 431 -7.06 -1.17 0.51
C ARG A 431 -7.39 -0.88 1.97
N LYS A 432 -8.61 -0.43 2.24
CA LYS A 432 -9.04 -0.02 3.59
C LYS A 432 -10.00 -0.99 4.26
N GLU A 433 -10.22 -2.16 3.66
CA GLU A 433 -11.13 -3.17 4.19
C GLU A 433 -10.60 -4.60 4.06
N PHE A 434 -10.91 -5.41 5.07
CA PHE A 434 -10.68 -6.86 5.12
C PHE A 434 -11.94 -7.54 5.68
N ALA A 435 -12.69 -8.25 4.85
CA ALA A 435 -13.98 -8.85 5.21
C ALA A 435 -14.39 -10.00 4.27
N GLY A 436 -15.24 -10.91 4.75
CA GLY A 436 -15.60 -12.17 4.08
C GLY A 436 -16.40 -12.02 2.78
N PHE A 437 -16.97 -10.84 2.53
CA PHE A 437 -17.70 -10.50 1.30
C PHE A 437 -16.83 -9.84 0.23
N LEU A 438 -15.57 -9.55 0.54
CA LEU A 438 -14.61 -8.95 -0.38
C LEU A 438 -13.78 -10.02 -1.08
N PRO A 439 -13.24 -9.74 -2.28
CA PRO A 439 -12.22 -10.59 -2.91
C PRO A 439 -10.96 -10.65 -2.06
N TYR A 440 -10.06 -11.59 -2.36
CA TYR A 440 -8.82 -11.78 -1.60
C TYR A 440 -7.98 -10.50 -1.47
N PRO A 441 -7.30 -10.30 -0.33
CA PRO A 441 -7.43 -11.07 0.92
C PRO A 441 -8.82 -10.94 1.52
N THR A 442 -9.31 -12.01 2.14
CA THR A 442 -10.68 -12.08 2.69
C THR A 442 -10.64 -12.65 4.09
N SER A 443 -11.60 -12.30 4.94
CA SER A 443 -11.64 -12.79 6.32
C SER A 443 -12.29 -14.18 6.45
N ARG A 444 -12.41 -14.95 5.37
CA ARG A 444 -12.89 -16.33 5.43
C ARG A 444 -11.85 -17.22 6.10
N ASP A 445 -12.29 -18.36 6.60
CA ASP A 445 -11.35 -19.38 7.05
C ASP A 445 -10.70 -20.09 5.85
N TYR A 446 -9.70 -20.93 6.10
CA TYR A 446 -9.02 -21.67 5.03
C TYR A 446 -9.95 -22.59 4.22
N HIS A 447 -11.12 -22.94 4.75
CA HIS A 447 -12.12 -23.75 4.06
C HIS A 447 -13.15 -22.89 3.30
N GLU A 448 -12.89 -21.60 3.13
CA GLU A 448 -13.74 -20.61 2.47
C GLU A 448 -15.06 -20.34 3.20
N GLU A 449 -15.16 -20.74 4.47
CA GLU A 449 -16.33 -20.53 5.29
C GLU A 449 -16.31 -19.13 5.92
N GLU A 450 -17.50 -18.56 6.09
CA GLU A 450 -17.67 -17.22 6.63
C GLU A 450 -17.35 -17.19 8.13
N THR A 451 -16.38 -16.35 8.51
CA THR A 451 -16.03 -16.13 9.93
C THR A 451 -16.85 -15.03 10.58
N LYS A 452 -17.52 -14.18 9.78
CA LYS A 452 -18.18 -12.94 10.24
C LYS A 452 -17.23 -11.92 10.85
N VAL A 453 -15.92 -12.03 10.58
CA VAL A 453 -14.91 -11.03 10.96
C VAL A 453 -14.85 -9.93 9.90
N ALA A 454 -14.72 -8.68 10.31
CA ALA A 454 -14.37 -7.58 9.41
C ALA A 454 -13.44 -6.56 10.10
N VAL A 455 -12.51 -6.02 9.32
CA VAL A 455 -11.70 -4.84 9.65
C VAL A 455 -12.00 -3.81 8.56
N LEU A 456 -12.78 -2.79 8.89
CA LEU A 456 -13.32 -1.82 7.94
C LEU A 456 -12.82 -0.41 8.25
N SER A 457 -12.94 0.50 7.29
CA SER A 457 -12.61 1.92 7.47
C SER A 457 -11.19 2.13 8.03
N ILE A 458 -10.22 1.34 7.55
CA ILE A 458 -8.82 1.43 7.98
C ILE A 458 -8.29 2.82 7.61
N SER A 459 -7.73 3.54 8.58
CA SER A 459 -7.13 4.86 8.37
C SER A 459 -5.89 4.78 7.47
N ASN A 460 -5.39 5.92 7.00
CA ASN A 460 -4.05 5.96 6.41
C ASN A 460 -3.00 5.57 7.47
N SER A 461 -1.83 5.12 7.01
CA SER A 461 -0.70 4.78 7.88
C SER A 461 -0.31 5.97 8.76
N ASP A 462 -0.20 5.72 10.07
CA ASP A 462 0.21 6.70 11.08
C ASP A 462 0.71 5.94 12.33
N SER A 463 1.40 6.65 13.21
CA SER A 463 1.79 6.22 14.56
C SER A 463 0.62 5.68 15.41
N VAL A 464 -0.61 6.13 15.14
CA VAL A 464 -1.83 5.51 15.65
C VAL A 464 -2.82 5.42 14.51
N MET A 465 -3.05 4.20 14.03
CA MET A 465 -4.08 3.93 13.05
C MET A 465 -5.42 3.65 13.73
N THR A 466 -6.50 3.79 12.98
CA THR A 466 -7.85 3.42 13.43
C THR A 466 -8.53 2.50 12.44
N ALA A 467 -9.34 1.58 12.94
CA ALA A 467 -10.22 0.75 12.11
C ALA A 467 -11.50 0.42 12.88
N ASN A 468 -12.56 0.13 12.13
CA ASN A 468 -13.77 -0.50 12.66
C ASN A 468 -13.53 -2.01 12.71
N LEU A 469 -13.50 -2.58 13.91
CA LEU A 469 -13.35 -4.01 14.13
C LEU A 469 -14.73 -4.61 14.37
N ASP A 470 -15.10 -5.67 13.67
CA ASP A 470 -16.40 -6.32 13.82
C ASP A 470 -16.27 -7.85 13.77
N VAL A 471 -17.00 -8.50 14.67
CA VAL A 471 -17.13 -9.94 14.82
C VAL A 471 -18.61 -10.21 15.00
N GLY A 472 -19.28 -10.76 13.99
CA GLY A 472 -20.71 -11.10 14.06
C GLY A 472 -21.65 -10.25 13.19
N ARG A 473 -21.11 -9.42 12.29
CA ARG A 473 -21.88 -8.54 11.37
C ARG A 473 -22.73 -7.51 12.11
N HIS A 474 -22.15 -6.81 13.08
CA HIS A 474 -22.83 -5.77 13.84
C HIS A 474 -22.77 -4.41 13.16
N LEU A 475 -21.78 -4.18 12.29
CA LEU A 475 -21.63 -2.91 11.58
C LEU A 475 -22.15 -3.04 10.14
N PRO A 476 -22.78 -2.00 9.57
CA PRO A 476 -23.08 -2.00 8.15
C PRO A 476 -21.84 -1.65 7.32
N TYR A 477 -21.87 -2.04 6.04
CA TYR A 477 -20.88 -1.60 5.06
C TYR A 477 -21.59 -1.33 3.75
N PHE A 478 -21.55 -0.09 3.29
CA PHE A 478 -22.32 0.35 2.14
C PHE A 478 -21.44 0.44 0.88
N LYS A 479 -22.05 0.27 -0.28
CA LYS A 479 -21.48 0.64 -1.58
C LYS A 479 -22.37 1.71 -2.20
N LEU A 480 -21.77 2.77 -2.74
CA LEU A 480 -22.48 3.77 -3.53
C LEU A 480 -22.67 3.21 -4.95
N GLU A 481 -23.90 2.89 -5.30
CA GLU A 481 -24.25 2.35 -6.62
C GLU A 481 -24.47 3.46 -7.64
N SER A 482 -25.07 4.57 -7.22
CA SER A 482 -25.28 5.72 -8.09
C SER A 482 -25.44 7.02 -7.30
N LEU A 483 -25.04 8.12 -7.95
CA LEU A 483 -25.32 9.49 -7.58
C LEU A 483 -26.03 10.13 -8.78
N SER A 484 -27.24 10.65 -8.58
CA SER A 484 -28.00 11.31 -9.64
C SER A 484 -28.64 12.60 -9.14
N GLN A 485 -29.18 13.38 -10.07
CA GLN A 485 -29.83 14.65 -9.76
C GLN A 485 -31.13 14.78 -10.54
N GLN A 486 -31.96 15.75 -10.14
CA GLN A 486 -33.17 16.08 -10.86
C GLN A 486 -33.58 17.53 -10.57
N SER A 487 -34.02 18.25 -11.60
CA SER A 487 -34.67 19.55 -11.43
C SER A 487 -36.17 19.46 -11.79
N PRO A 488 -36.98 20.48 -11.46
CA PRO A 488 -38.37 20.56 -11.89
C PRO A 488 -38.50 20.69 -13.43
N GLY A 489 -38.47 19.56 -14.13
CA GLY A 489 -38.70 19.49 -15.58
C GLY A 489 -37.48 19.11 -16.42
N ALA A 490 -36.31 18.90 -15.81
CA ALA A 490 -35.11 18.42 -16.50
C ALA A 490 -34.34 17.38 -15.67
N ALA A 491 -33.50 16.61 -16.34
CA ALA A 491 -32.63 15.60 -15.73
C ALA A 491 -31.44 16.23 -14.95
N ARG A 492 -31.09 17.48 -15.22
CA ARG A 492 -29.96 18.20 -14.61
C ARG A 492 -30.44 19.49 -13.95
N ILE A 493 -29.81 19.89 -12.86
CA ILE A 493 -30.12 21.14 -12.17
C ILE A 493 -29.39 22.28 -12.87
N GLU A 494 -30.14 23.19 -13.47
CA GLU A 494 -29.58 24.31 -14.23
C GLU A 494 -29.27 25.52 -13.35
N LYS A 495 -28.54 26.49 -13.93
CA LYS A 495 -28.24 27.75 -13.26
C LYS A 495 -29.52 28.45 -12.78
N GLY A 496 -29.53 28.87 -11.52
CA GLY A 496 -30.69 29.51 -10.90
C GLY A 496 -31.80 28.55 -10.44
N GLU A 497 -31.65 27.24 -10.68
CA GLU A 497 -32.63 26.24 -10.26
C GLU A 497 -32.30 25.66 -8.89
N THR A 498 -33.33 25.11 -8.26
CA THR A 498 -33.21 24.24 -7.09
C THR A 498 -33.69 22.87 -7.49
N GLY A 499 -32.90 21.85 -7.16
CA GLY A 499 -33.22 20.47 -7.46
C GLY A 499 -32.82 19.53 -6.32
N SER A 500 -33.01 18.25 -6.59
CA SER A 500 -32.75 17.16 -5.67
C SER A 500 -31.53 16.36 -6.12
N ILE A 501 -30.75 15.87 -5.15
CA ILE A 501 -29.70 14.87 -5.39
C ILE A 501 -30.13 13.56 -4.74
N TYR A 502 -29.99 12.49 -5.52
CA TYR A 502 -30.33 11.14 -5.12
C TYR A 502 -29.08 10.27 -5.04
N ILE A 503 -29.08 9.36 -4.08
CA ILE A 503 -28.08 8.31 -3.95
C ILE A 503 -28.77 6.96 -3.91
N THR A 504 -28.12 5.96 -4.49
CA THR A 504 -28.49 4.54 -4.33
C THR A 504 -27.34 3.83 -3.65
N LEU A 505 -27.65 3.06 -2.61
CA LEU A 505 -26.69 2.39 -1.74
C LEU A 505 -27.03 0.90 -1.65
N THR A 506 -26.02 0.03 -1.66
CA THR A 506 -26.19 -1.39 -1.31
C THR A 506 -25.45 -1.69 -0.02
N ASN A 507 -26.12 -2.30 0.97
CA ASN A 507 -25.46 -2.78 2.18
C ASN A 507 -24.90 -4.19 1.93
N SER A 508 -23.59 -4.40 2.12
CA SER A 508 -22.91 -5.67 1.88
C SER A 508 -22.56 -6.45 3.15
N TRP A 509 -22.85 -5.91 4.34
CA TRP A 509 -22.46 -6.53 5.62
C TRP A 509 -23.59 -6.58 6.66
N GLY A 510 -23.37 -6.15 7.90
CA GLY A 510 -24.37 -6.14 8.95
C GLY A 510 -25.53 -5.19 8.67
N ARG A 511 -26.67 -5.41 9.32
CA ARG A 511 -27.84 -4.53 9.17
C ARG A 511 -27.54 -3.13 9.72
N GLY A 512 -27.82 -2.09 8.93
CA GLY A 512 -27.89 -0.72 9.44
C GLY A 512 -29.27 -0.48 10.03
N GLU A 513 -29.39 -0.04 11.29
CA GLU A 513 -30.70 0.14 11.94
C GLU A 513 -31.21 1.57 11.81
N ASN A 514 -30.32 2.57 11.93
CA ASN A 514 -30.66 3.98 11.85
C ASN A 514 -29.61 4.76 11.05
N VAL A 515 -29.66 4.59 9.73
CA VAL A 515 -28.69 5.17 8.79
C VAL A 515 -29.15 6.55 8.34
N GLU A 516 -28.25 7.52 8.45
CA GLU A 516 -28.39 8.86 7.87
C GLU A 516 -27.24 9.12 6.89
N ALA A 517 -27.51 9.91 5.85
CA ALA A 517 -26.52 10.36 4.88
C ALA A 517 -26.39 11.89 4.96
N GLU A 518 -25.19 12.42 4.81
CA GLU A 518 -24.91 13.85 4.74
C GLU A 518 -24.09 14.18 3.50
N LEU A 519 -24.52 15.19 2.75
CA LEU A 519 -23.91 15.65 1.52
C LEU A 519 -23.04 16.89 1.77
N PHE A 520 -21.84 16.87 1.24
CA PHE A 520 -20.90 17.98 1.20
C PHE A 520 -20.49 18.27 -0.25
N ILE A 521 -20.53 19.55 -0.63
CA ILE A 521 -20.06 20.04 -1.93
C ILE A 521 -19.38 21.38 -1.66
N ASP A 522 -18.08 21.47 -1.93
CA ASP A 522 -17.30 22.70 -1.76
C ASP A 522 -17.22 23.45 -3.10
N ASN A 523 -18.28 24.18 -3.43
CA ASN A 523 -18.33 25.00 -4.64
C ASN A 523 -19.05 26.34 -4.40
N PRO A 524 -18.45 27.48 -4.76
CA PRO A 524 -19.00 28.81 -4.46
C PRO A 524 -20.32 29.13 -5.18
N TYR A 525 -20.69 28.39 -6.22
CA TYR A 525 -21.95 28.56 -6.95
C TYR A 525 -23.05 27.62 -6.47
N ILE A 526 -22.77 26.70 -5.56
CA ILE A 526 -23.70 25.68 -5.10
C ILE A 526 -24.04 25.94 -3.65
N THR A 527 -25.33 26.04 -3.36
CA THR A 527 -25.83 26.13 -1.98
C THR A 527 -26.59 24.86 -1.65
N ILE A 528 -26.17 24.15 -0.61
CA ILE A 528 -26.89 22.99 -0.11
C ILE A 528 -28.07 23.48 0.74
N GLY A 529 -29.28 23.35 0.19
CA GLY A 529 -30.52 23.70 0.88
C GLY A 529 -30.92 22.66 1.94
N LYS A 530 -30.60 21.38 1.68
CA LYS A 530 -30.78 20.28 2.62
C LYS A 530 -29.64 19.28 2.46
N ALA A 531 -28.77 19.23 3.48
CA ALA A 531 -27.54 18.42 3.47
C ALA A 531 -27.76 16.99 3.96
N THR A 532 -28.71 16.75 4.84
CA THR A 532 -28.93 15.44 5.48
C THR A 532 -30.09 14.69 4.86
N SER A 533 -30.01 13.37 4.78
CA SER A 533 -31.08 12.49 4.30
C SER A 533 -31.24 11.30 5.23
N VAL A 534 -32.49 10.99 5.62
CA VAL A 534 -32.80 9.82 6.45
C VAL A 534 -32.99 8.60 5.55
N ILE A 535 -32.06 7.64 5.64
CA ILE A 535 -32.13 6.37 4.92
C ILE A 535 -32.94 5.34 5.73
N GLY A 536 -32.74 5.30 7.05
CA GLY A 536 -33.44 4.40 7.96
C GLY A 536 -32.76 3.04 8.09
N ALA A 537 -33.55 1.97 8.24
CA ALA A 537 -33.02 0.62 8.36
C ALA A 537 -32.72 0.03 6.98
N VAL A 538 -31.57 -0.65 6.85
CA VAL A 538 -31.10 -1.28 5.61
C VAL A 538 -30.56 -2.66 5.92
N GLU A 539 -31.24 -3.70 5.42
CA GLU A 539 -30.85 -5.10 5.62
C GLU A 539 -29.56 -5.45 4.86
N SER A 540 -28.91 -6.54 5.29
CA SER A 540 -27.77 -7.11 4.55
C SER A 540 -28.20 -7.54 3.15
N GLY A 541 -27.47 -7.08 2.13
CA GLY A 541 -27.77 -7.31 0.71
C GLY A 541 -28.87 -6.43 0.13
N GLU A 542 -29.46 -5.52 0.92
CA GLU A 542 -30.51 -4.62 0.44
C GLU A 542 -29.90 -3.42 -0.31
N THR A 543 -30.53 -3.06 -1.43
CA THR A 543 -30.27 -1.81 -2.15
C THR A 543 -31.38 -0.81 -1.87
N VAL A 544 -31.02 0.36 -1.37
CA VAL A 544 -31.94 1.44 -1.00
C VAL A 544 -31.55 2.75 -1.68
N SER A 545 -32.51 3.67 -1.77
CA SER A 545 -32.25 5.03 -2.23
C SER A 545 -32.84 6.04 -1.28
N ASN A 546 -32.35 7.28 -1.33
CA ASN A 546 -32.91 8.39 -0.58
C ASN A 546 -34.15 9.04 -1.25
N ASN A 547 -34.86 8.35 -2.17
CA ASN A 547 -35.98 8.91 -2.94
C ASN A 547 -37.11 9.50 -2.08
N SER A 548 -37.34 8.95 -0.88
CA SER A 548 -38.34 9.46 0.06
C SER A 548 -37.90 10.74 0.79
N ASP A 549 -36.60 11.02 0.84
CA ASP A 549 -36.02 12.13 1.58
C ASP A 549 -34.74 12.68 0.93
N PRO A 550 -34.77 13.17 -0.33
CA PRO A 550 -33.56 13.52 -1.05
C PRO A 550 -32.83 14.74 -0.46
N PHE A 551 -31.56 14.88 -0.84
CA PHE A 551 -30.81 16.12 -0.61
C PHE A 551 -31.36 17.22 -1.51
N SER A 552 -31.15 18.48 -1.15
CA SER A 552 -31.54 19.61 -1.99
C SER A 552 -30.39 20.59 -2.18
N VAL A 553 -30.16 20.98 -3.43
CA VAL A 553 -29.15 21.96 -3.81
C VAL A 553 -29.74 23.04 -4.71
N THR A 554 -29.19 24.23 -4.61
CA THR A 554 -29.51 25.38 -5.46
C THR A 554 -28.25 25.83 -6.17
N ILE A 555 -28.33 25.97 -7.49
CA ILE A 555 -27.25 26.53 -8.31
C ILE A 555 -27.48 28.03 -8.45
N SER A 556 -26.46 28.84 -8.16
CA SER A 556 -26.56 30.30 -8.28
C SER A 556 -26.91 30.71 -9.71
N ALA A 557 -27.82 31.69 -9.86
CA ALA A 557 -28.08 32.32 -11.15
C ALA A 557 -26.85 33.04 -11.74
N SER A 558 -25.84 33.31 -10.91
CA SER A 558 -24.53 33.85 -11.34
C SER A 558 -23.52 32.76 -11.72
N SER A 559 -23.91 31.48 -11.76
CA SER A 559 -23.04 30.40 -12.22
C SER A 559 -22.52 30.70 -13.64
N PRO A 560 -21.24 30.40 -13.93
CA PRO A 560 -20.68 30.55 -15.27
C PRO A 560 -21.31 29.62 -16.33
N GLY A 561 -22.20 28.71 -15.93
CA GLY A 561 -22.84 27.72 -16.79
C GLY A 561 -22.77 26.34 -16.15
N CYS A 562 -22.14 25.40 -16.85
CA CYS A 562 -21.83 24.06 -16.34
C CYS A 562 -20.82 24.12 -15.19
N ILE A 563 -21.04 23.29 -14.17
CA ILE A 563 -20.17 23.14 -13.00
C ILE A 563 -19.87 21.66 -12.81
N LYS A 564 -18.61 21.25 -12.99
CA LYS A 564 -18.08 19.93 -12.60
C LYS A 564 -17.45 20.06 -11.20
N THR A 565 -17.86 19.23 -10.24
CA THR A 565 -17.39 19.31 -8.85
C THR A 565 -17.51 17.96 -8.15
N ASP A 566 -16.69 17.75 -7.12
CA ASP A 566 -16.82 16.59 -6.25
C ASP A 566 -17.96 16.79 -5.24
N ALA A 567 -18.72 15.72 -5.02
CA ALA A 567 -19.66 15.55 -3.93
C ALA A 567 -19.14 14.49 -2.96
N GLU A 568 -19.00 14.86 -1.69
CA GLU A 568 -18.72 13.90 -0.62
C GLU A 568 -20.03 13.53 0.09
N ILE A 569 -20.26 12.23 0.25
CA ILE A 569 -21.41 11.66 0.96
C ILE A 569 -20.89 10.92 2.17
N VAL A 570 -21.31 11.32 3.36
CA VAL A 570 -20.96 10.66 4.62
C VAL A 570 -22.19 9.94 5.17
N LEU A 571 -22.12 8.62 5.25
CA LEU A 571 -23.11 7.78 5.93
C LEU A 571 -22.74 7.60 7.39
N ARG A 572 -23.75 7.64 8.26
CA ARG A 572 -23.65 7.46 9.71
C ARG A 572 -24.70 6.46 10.17
N GLU A 573 -24.29 5.37 10.81
CA GLU A 573 -25.22 4.50 11.55
C GLU A 573 -25.26 5.01 13.00
N LEU A 574 -26.37 5.63 13.38
CA LEU A 574 -26.45 6.43 14.60
C LEU A 574 -26.44 5.62 15.91
N ASN A 575 -26.72 4.31 15.86
CA ASN A 575 -26.74 3.47 17.05
C ASN A 575 -25.33 2.99 17.43
N THR A 576 -24.54 2.64 16.43
CA THR A 576 -23.16 2.13 16.55
C THR A 576 -22.13 3.24 16.46
N GLY A 577 -22.47 4.37 15.82
CA GLY A 577 -21.55 5.45 15.49
C GLY A 577 -20.63 5.15 14.31
N ALA A 578 -20.87 4.07 13.56
CA ALA A 578 -20.08 3.74 12.38
C ALA A 578 -20.28 4.78 11.27
N GLU A 579 -19.19 5.18 10.63
CA GLU A 579 -19.18 6.16 9.55
C GLU A 579 -18.51 5.58 8.30
N GLN A 580 -19.03 5.98 7.13
CA GLN A 580 -18.43 5.66 5.84
C GLN A 580 -18.61 6.85 4.89
N SER A 581 -17.53 7.22 4.19
CA SER A 581 -17.54 8.33 3.25
C SER A 581 -17.32 7.86 1.82
N PHE A 582 -18.01 8.50 0.88
CA PHE A 582 -17.85 8.33 -0.57
C PHE A 582 -17.57 9.68 -1.20
N THR A 583 -16.74 9.70 -2.23
CA THR A 583 -16.55 10.87 -3.08
C THR A 583 -16.91 10.48 -4.50
N ALA A 584 -17.77 11.26 -5.14
CA ALA A 584 -18.17 11.07 -6.51
C ALA A 584 -18.29 12.43 -7.21
N GLU A 585 -17.89 12.49 -8.47
CA GLU A 585 -18.03 13.68 -9.26
C GLU A 585 -19.49 13.88 -9.69
N ILE A 586 -19.93 15.13 -9.70
CA ILE A 586 -21.25 15.53 -10.18
C ILE A 586 -21.15 16.78 -11.05
N VAL A 587 -21.93 16.79 -12.12
CA VAL A 587 -21.96 17.89 -13.09
C VAL A 587 -23.32 18.59 -13.03
N PHE A 588 -23.35 19.89 -12.76
CA PHE A 588 -24.57 20.71 -12.77
C PHE A 588 -24.60 21.61 -13.99
N GLY A 589 -25.81 21.89 -14.50
CA GLY A 589 -26.02 22.70 -15.70
C GLY A 589 -25.54 22.06 -17.00
N TRP A 590 -26.04 22.56 -18.13
CA TRP A 590 -25.72 22.00 -19.43
C TRP A 590 -24.27 22.31 -19.90
N PRO A 591 -23.47 21.30 -20.32
CA PRO A 591 -22.07 21.48 -20.74
C PRO A 591 -21.89 22.32 -22.02
N GLY A 592 -22.89 22.38 -22.90
CA GLY A 592 -22.83 23.10 -24.18
C GLY A 592 -22.03 22.38 -25.26
N VAL A 593 -21.56 21.16 -24.99
CA VAL A 593 -20.83 20.29 -25.93
C VAL A 593 -21.40 18.89 -25.83
N ILE A 594 -21.64 18.26 -26.97
CA ILE A 594 -22.05 16.86 -27.09
C ILE A 594 -21.03 16.18 -27.99
N ILE A 595 -20.49 15.06 -27.55
CA ILE A 595 -19.71 14.17 -28.40
C ILE A 595 -20.59 12.98 -28.80
N VAL A 596 -20.68 12.74 -30.10
CA VAL A 596 -21.44 11.62 -30.67
C VAL A 596 -20.45 10.60 -31.21
N ASN A 597 -20.42 9.43 -30.57
CA ASN A 597 -19.66 8.29 -31.05
C ASN A 597 -20.44 7.59 -32.15
N ASP A 598 -19.94 7.69 -33.39
CA ASP A 598 -20.42 6.98 -34.56
C ASP A 598 -19.31 6.10 -35.16
N ALA A 599 -18.33 5.72 -34.33
CA ALA A 599 -17.25 4.83 -34.72
C ALA A 599 -17.52 3.40 -34.25
N ASP A 600 -17.13 2.42 -35.07
CA ASP A 600 -17.20 0.99 -34.71
C ASP A 600 -16.23 0.59 -33.58
N ASN A 601 -15.31 1.48 -33.19
CA ASN A 601 -14.29 1.24 -32.17
C ASN A 601 -14.47 2.20 -30.99
N ASP A 602 -14.91 1.65 -29.86
CA ASP A 602 -15.09 2.38 -28.59
C ASP A 602 -13.81 3.04 -28.06
N ASP A 603 -12.61 2.55 -28.41
CA ASP A 603 -11.34 3.17 -28.00
C ASP A 603 -11.18 4.61 -28.54
N ILE A 604 -11.89 4.94 -29.63
CA ILE A 604 -11.84 6.28 -30.24
C ILE A 604 -12.52 7.30 -29.32
N LEU A 605 -13.64 6.94 -28.67
CA LEU A 605 -14.36 7.81 -27.75
C LEU A 605 -13.42 8.33 -26.65
N SER A 606 -12.65 7.45 -26.02
CA SER A 606 -11.70 7.83 -24.97
C SER A 606 -10.64 8.84 -25.42
N MET A 607 -10.27 8.86 -26.72
CA MET A 607 -9.33 9.86 -27.24
C MET A 607 -9.95 11.27 -27.31
N TYR A 608 -11.24 11.36 -27.64
CA TYR A 608 -11.98 12.64 -27.60
C TYR A 608 -12.20 13.10 -26.15
N GLU A 609 -12.56 12.17 -25.26
CA GLU A 609 -12.68 12.43 -23.82
C GLU A 609 -11.38 13.00 -23.23
N ASP A 610 -10.24 12.34 -23.48
CA ASP A 610 -8.91 12.80 -23.04
C ASP A 610 -8.60 14.23 -23.51
N VAL A 611 -8.95 14.55 -24.76
CA VAL A 611 -8.74 15.89 -25.32
C VAL A 611 -9.62 16.92 -24.61
N LEU A 612 -10.90 16.63 -24.41
CA LEU A 612 -11.87 17.53 -23.79
C LEU A 612 -11.57 17.77 -22.31
N ASP A 613 -11.25 16.71 -21.57
CA ASP A 613 -10.82 16.79 -20.17
C ASP A 613 -9.52 17.60 -20.05
N LYS A 614 -8.54 17.38 -20.94
CA LYS A 614 -7.28 18.13 -20.94
C LYS A 614 -7.47 19.63 -21.17
N ILE A 615 -8.46 20.03 -21.97
CA ILE A 615 -8.78 21.44 -22.20
C ILE A 615 -9.82 22.00 -21.21
N GLY A 616 -10.34 21.16 -20.31
CA GLY A 616 -11.30 21.55 -19.28
C GLY A 616 -12.69 21.89 -19.83
N VAL A 617 -13.09 21.25 -20.93
CA VAL A 617 -14.42 21.41 -21.53
C VAL A 617 -15.31 20.26 -21.03
N PRO A 618 -16.36 20.54 -20.23
CA PRO A 618 -17.34 19.51 -19.88
C PRO A 618 -18.17 19.16 -21.13
N TYR A 619 -18.60 17.90 -21.23
CA TYR A 619 -19.33 17.37 -22.38
C TYR A 619 -20.40 16.36 -21.95
N GLU A 620 -21.36 16.13 -22.85
CA GLU A 620 -22.31 15.02 -22.79
C GLU A 620 -21.93 13.99 -23.86
N ILE A 621 -22.10 12.70 -23.57
CA ILE A 621 -21.82 11.61 -24.52
C ILE A 621 -23.14 11.11 -25.09
N ALA A 622 -23.18 10.94 -26.40
CA ALA A 622 -24.23 10.23 -27.11
C ALA A 622 -23.64 9.23 -28.11
N ASN A 623 -24.47 8.33 -28.60
CA ASN A 623 -24.11 7.32 -29.60
C ASN A 623 -25.06 7.46 -30.80
N SER A 624 -24.54 7.33 -32.03
CA SER A 624 -25.36 7.46 -33.25
C SER A 624 -26.48 6.42 -33.34
N ASP A 625 -26.39 5.30 -32.63
CA ASP A 625 -27.47 4.30 -32.52
C ASP A 625 -28.75 4.85 -31.83
N ASP A 626 -28.68 5.98 -31.12
CA ASP A 626 -29.81 6.64 -30.43
C ASP A 626 -30.09 8.05 -30.97
N LEU A 627 -30.42 8.13 -32.27
CA LEU A 627 -30.76 9.40 -32.93
C LEU A 627 -31.93 10.14 -32.27
N ASP A 628 -32.94 9.41 -31.75
CA ASP A 628 -34.07 10.00 -31.04
C ASP A 628 -33.61 10.72 -29.75
N GLY A 629 -32.69 10.11 -29.00
CA GLY A 629 -32.08 10.71 -27.82
C GLY A 629 -31.27 11.95 -28.16
N ILE A 630 -30.48 11.91 -29.25
CA ILE A 630 -29.71 13.06 -29.74
C ILE A 630 -30.66 14.18 -30.17
N GLU A 631 -31.70 13.88 -30.94
CA GLU A 631 -32.70 14.86 -31.39
C GLU A 631 -33.36 15.57 -30.21
N GLU A 632 -33.75 14.81 -29.19
CA GLU A 632 -34.36 15.35 -27.98
C GLU A 632 -33.42 16.36 -27.29
N ILE A 633 -32.15 16.01 -27.17
CA ILE A 633 -31.14 16.88 -26.55
C ILE A 633 -30.91 18.15 -27.38
N VAL A 634 -30.65 17.99 -28.69
CA VAL A 634 -30.16 19.11 -29.52
C VAL A 634 -31.27 20.01 -30.06
N LEU A 635 -32.46 19.47 -30.32
CA LEU A 635 -33.58 20.23 -30.91
C LEU A 635 -34.65 20.59 -29.87
N ASN A 636 -35.03 19.65 -29.00
CA ASN A 636 -36.25 19.78 -28.19
C ASN A 636 -35.99 20.40 -26.80
N GLN A 637 -34.84 20.14 -26.19
CA GLN A 637 -34.48 20.70 -24.88
C GLN A 637 -34.00 22.18 -24.95
N GLY A 638 -34.06 22.81 -26.13
CA GLY A 638 -33.79 24.25 -26.30
C GLY A 638 -32.31 24.62 -26.25
N ILE A 639 -31.42 23.63 -26.45
CA ILE A 639 -29.99 23.74 -26.25
C ILE A 639 -29.23 24.12 -27.54
N ARG A 640 -29.77 25.11 -28.25
CA ARG A 640 -29.41 25.42 -29.65
C ARG A 640 -28.01 26.00 -29.85
N ASP A 641 -27.38 26.46 -28.78
CA ASP A 641 -26.02 27.02 -28.83
C ASP A 641 -24.91 25.97 -28.66
N SER A 642 -25.28 24.69 -28.50
CA SER A 642 -24.33 23.59 -28.29
C SER A 642 -23.46 23.33 -29.51
N VAL A 643 -22.23 22.88 -29.25
CA VAL A 643 -21.35 22.30 -30.27
C VAL A 643 -21.52 20.79 -30.26
N VAL A 644 -21.94 20.22 -31.39
CA VAL A 644 -21.96 18.78 -31.61
C VAL A 644 -20.63 18.39 -32.25
N VAL A 645 -19.92 17.44 -31.65
CA VAL A 645 -18.71 16.82 -32.20
C VAL A 645 -19.08 15.41 -32.63
N TRP A 646 -19.20 15.21 -33.93
CA TRP A 646 -19.56 13.93 -34.53
C TRP A 646 -18.34 13.30 -35.17
N PHE A 647 -18.05 12.04 -34.81
CA PHE A 647 -16.91 11.33 -35.37
C PHE A 647 -17.25 9.89 -35.74
N THR A 648 -16.80 9.48 -36.92
CA THR A 648 -17.13 8.15 -37.50
C THR A 648 -15.97 7.15 -37.42
N GLY A 649 -14.78 7.61 -37.02
CA GLY A 649 -13.56 6.81 -37.06
C GLY A 649 -13.26 6.23 -38.45
N LYS A 650 -12.84 4.96 -38.48
CA LYS A 650 -12.50 4.19 -39.70
C LYS A 650 -13.69 3.44 -40.35
N LYS A 651 -14.93 3.81 -40.03
CA LYS A 651 -16.13 3.12 -40.53
C LYS A 651 -16.20 3.17 -42.06
N SER A 652 -16.66 2.09 -42.70
CA SER A 652 -16.82 1.98 -44.16
C SER A 652 -18.15 2.49 -44.71
N GLU A 653 -19.03 2.93 -43.80
CA GLU A 653 -20.28 3.65 -44.10
C GLU A 653 -20.33 4.82 -43.12
N THR A 654 -19.89 5.98 -43.59
CA THR A 654 -19.62 7.16 -42.77
C THR A 654 -20.88 7.76 -42.16
N LEU A 655 -21.82 8.19 -43.00
CA LEU A 655 -23.15 8.66 -42.59
C LEU A 655 -24.26 8.00 -43.41
N ASP A 656 -25.38 7.71 -42.76
CA ASP A 656 -26.64 7.35 -43.40
C ASP A 656 -27.58 8.55 -43.63
N ASP A 657 -28.71 8.30 -44.30
CA ASP A 657 -29.66 9.36 -44.67
C ASP A 657 -30.43 9.92 -43.46
N ASP A 658 -30.61 9.14 -42.38
CA ASP A 658 -31.30 9.56 -41.16
C ASP A 658 -30.37 10.44 -40.30
N GLU A 659 -29.09 10.08 -40.20
CA GLU A 659 -28.03 10.88 -39.58
C GLU A 659 -27.84 12.23 -40.30
N GLU A 660 -27.73 12.21 -41.64
CA GLU A 660 -27.69 13.44 -42.44
C GLU A 660 -28.96 14.29 -42.23
N GLY A 661 -30.12 13.65 -42.06
CA GLY A 661 -31.38 14.31 -41.74
C GLY A 661 -31.36 15.04 -40.40
N LEU A 662 -30.87 14.38 -39.35
CA LEU A 662 -30.72 14.95 -38.01
C LEU A 662 -29.70 16.09 -37.99
N LEU A 663 -28.53 15.90 -38.60
CA LEU A 663 -27.49 16.91 -38.69
C LEU A 663 -27.95 18.13 -39.51
N SER A 664 -28.70 17.91 -40.58
CA SER A 664 -29.33 19.00 -41.34
C SER A 664 -30.32 19.79 -40.47
N ALA A 665 -31.19 19.10 -39.73
CA ALA A 665 -32.17 19.73 -38.84
C ALA A 665 -31.50 20.53 -37.70
N LEU A 666 -30.41 20.00 -37.14
CA LEU A 666 -29.55 20.70 -36.18
C LEU A 666 -29.04 22.02 -36.77
N LEU A 667 -28.43 21.98 -37.96
CA LEU A 667 -27.84 23.16 -38.57
C LEU A 667 -28.91 24.18 -39.01
N ASP A 668 -30.05 23.72 -39.54
CA ASP A 668 -31.20 24.58 -39.86
C ASP A 668 -31.76 25.30 -38.62
N SER A 669 -31.62 24.69 -37.44
CA SER A 669 -32.04 25.30 -36.17
C SER A 669 -31.05 26.32 -35.60
N GLY A 670 -29.89 26.47 -36.26
CA GLY A 670 -28.79 27.37 -35.88
C GLY A 670 -27.61 26.70 -35.17
N GLY A 671 -27.53 25.37 -35.24
CA GLY A 671 -26.54 24.57 -34.53
C GLY A 671 -25.09 24.75 -35.02
N LYS A 672 -24.18 24.15 -34.26
CA LYS A 672 -22.73 24.15 -34.50
C LYS A 672 -22.23 22.72 -34.58
N LEU A 673 -21.48 22.39 -35.63
CA LEU A 673 -21.02 21.03 -35.88
C LEU A 673 -19.50 21.00 -36.11
N ILE A 674 -18.82 20.12 -35.39
CA ILE A 674 -17.52 19.57 -35.79
C ILE A 674 -17.81 18.17 -36.30
N ILE A 675 -17.48 17.89 -37.55
CA ILE A 675 -17.56 16.53 -38.09
C ILE A 675 -16.18 16.09 -38.57
N SER A 676 -15.75 14.93 -38.10
CA SER A 676 -14.48 14.32 -38.44
C SER A 676 -14.69 12.89 -38.88
N SER A 677 -14.15 12.57 -40.05
CA SER A 677 -14.42 11.29 -40.67
C SER A 677 -13.31 10.91 -41.65
N GLU A 678 -13.11 9.61 -41.81
CA GLU A 678 -12.40 9.03 -42.94
C GLU A 678 -13.42 8.76 -44.07
N ASN A 679 -13.08 9.01 -45.33
CA ASN A 679 -13.94 8.73 -46.51
C ASN A 679 -15.27 9.49 -46.67
N LEU A 680 -15.64 10.40 -45.77
CA LEU A 680 -16.94 11.09 -45.87
C LEU A 680 -17.14 11.79 -47.23
N GLY A 681 -16.07 12.34 -47.81
CA GLY A 681 -16.10 12.93 -49.14
C GLY A 681 -16.22 11.89 -50.25
N GLU A 682 -15.51 10.76 -50.17
CA GLU A 682 -15.63 9.69 -51.16
C GLU A 682 -17.07 9.12 -51.21
N GLU A 683 -17.69 8.96 -50.06
CA GLU A 683 -18.99 8.28 -49.93
C GLU A 683 -20.19 9.20 -50.12
N ARG A 684 -20.13 10.43 -49.58
CA ARG A 684 -21.29 11.33 -49.50
C ARG A 684 -21.20 12.55 -50.42
N SER A 685 -20.15 12.68 -51.24
CA SER A 685 -20.06 13.77 -52.24
C SER A 685 -21.27 13.77 -53.18
N GLY A 686 -21.94 14.93 -53.29
CA GLY A 686 -23.19 15.09 -54.02
C GLY A 686 -24.47 14.78 -53.23
N SER A 687 -24.36 14.40 -51.95
CA SER A 687 -25.51 14.40 -51.04
C SER A 687 -25.94 15.83 -50.74
N ALA A 688 -27.23 16.02 -50.41
CA ALA A 688 -27.73 17.34 -50.06
C ALA A 688 -27.06 17.88 -48.78
N PHE A 689 -26.68 17.01 -47.85
CA PHE A 689 -25.97 17.40 -46.63
C PHE A 689 -24.56 17.89 -46.95
N TYR A 690 -23.81 17.09 -47.71
CA TYR A 690 -22.42 17.39 -48.07
C TYR A 690 -22.29 18.70 -48.86
N ASP A 691 -23.16 18.90 -49.87
CA ASP A 691 -23.10 20.08 -50.73
C ASP A 691 -23.60 21.35 -50.02
N ASN A 692 -24.72 21.27 -49.27
CA ASN A 692 -25.39 22.46 -48.73
C ASN A 692 -24.99 22.84 -47.30
N TYR A 693 -24.39 21.93 -46.52
CA TYR A 693 -24.00 22.19 -45.13
C TYR A 693 -22.50 22.12 -44.91
N LEU A 694 -21.82 21.10 -45.48
CA LEU A 694 -20.36 21.05 -45.44
C LEU A 694 -19.70 21.96 -46.49
N HIS A 695 -20.45 22.36 -47.53
CA HIS A 695 -19.99 23.19 -48.64
C HIS A 695 -18.69 22.63 -49.24
N ALA A 696 -18.66 21.32 -49.47
CA ALA A 696 -17.47 20.60 -49.91
C ALA A 696 -17.71 19.88 -51.24
N GLU A 697 -16.65 19.74 -52.03
CA GLU A 697 -16.59 18.87 -53.21
C GLU A 697 -15.41 17.92 -53.04
N PHE A 698 -15.65 16.61 -53.05
CA PHE A 698 -14.58 15.63 -53.00
C PHE A 698 -13.71 15.68 -54.28
N ARG A 699 -12.39 15.63 -54.11
CA ARG A 699 -11.44 15.60 -55.23
C ARG A 699 -10.86 14.21 -55.41
N HIS A 700 -10.14 13.74 -54.41
CA HIS A 700 -9.47 12.44 -54.41
C HIS A 700 -8.99 12.07 -53.00
N ALA A 701 -8.71 10.78 -52.78
CA ALA A 701 -8.10 10.31 -51.54
C ALA A 701 -6.62 10.74 -51.42
N LYS A 702 -6.15 10.93 -50.18
CA LYS A 702 -4.83 11.42 -49.76
C LYS A 702 -4.22 10.49 -48.71
N GLU A 703 -3.87 9.28 -49.15
CA GLU A 703 -3.38 8.21 -48.27
C GLU A 703 -1.97 8.50 -47.70
N ASP A 704 -1.04 8.99 -48.54
CA ASP A 704 0.40 9.08 -48.23
C ASP A 704 0.85 10.38 -47.54
N GLU A 705 0.00 11.42 -47.51
CA GLU A 705 0.39 12.74 -47.05
C GLU A 705 0.05 12.96 -45.57
N VAL A 706 1.09 13.12 -44.75
CA VAL A 706 0.94 13.24 -43.28
C VAL A 706 0.75 14.68 -42.83
N LEU A 707 1.37 15.65 -43.50
CA LEU A 707 1.42 17.03 -43.03
C LEU A 707 0.40 17.91 -43.77
N LEU A 708 -0.41 18.63 -43.01
CA LEU A 708 -1.28 19.67 -43.53
C LEU A 708 -0.85 21.02 -42.95
N ALA A 709 -0.82 22.04 -43.81
CA ALA A 709 -0.44 23.40 -43.43
C ALA A 709 -1.66 24.29 -43.24
N GLY A 710 -1.59 25.25 -42.31
CA GLY A 710 -2.62 26.27 -42.15
C GLY A 710 -2.71 27.20 -43.35
N THR A 711 -3.90 27.73 -43.59
CA THR A 711 -4.15 28.64 -44.72
C THR A 711 -3.97 30.11 -44.33
N PRO A 712 -3.53 30.98 -45.26
CA PRO A 712 -3.36 32.41 -44.99
C PRO A 712 -4.66 33.09 -44.56
N GLY A 713 -4.65 33.79 -43.43
CA GLY A 713 -5.79 34.60 -42.95
C GLY A 713 -6.91 33.84 -42.23
N ASN A 714 -6.78 32.51 -42.06
CA ASN A 714 -7.71 31.69 -41.29
C ASN A 714 -7.59 31.95 -39.77
N PRO A 715 -8.70 32.05 -39.02
CA PRO A 715 -8.70 32.28 -37.57
C PRO A 715 -8.33 31.08 -36.69
N ILE A 716 -8.25 29.85 -37.24
CA ILE A 716 -8.07 28.62 -36.42
C ILE A 716 -6.63 28.09 -36.44
N VAL A 717 -6.03 27.97 -37.62
CA VAL A 717 -4.66 27.46 -37.83
C VAL A 717 -3.91 28.50 -38.65
N GLY A 718 -2.81 29.02 -38.09
CA GLY A 718 -1.99 30.04 -38.73
C GLY A 718 -1.23 29.50 -39.95
N GLU A 719 -0.89 30.39 -40.88
CA GLU A 719 -0.18 30.07 -42.13
C GLU A 719 1.17 29.34 -41.91
N ASP A 720 1.86 29.63 -40.80
CA ASP A 720 3.13 28.99 -40.43
C ASP A 720 2.97 27.71 -39.58
N GLU A 721 1.73 27.38 -39.19
CA GLU A 721 1.43 26.22 -38.35
C GLU A 721 1.04 25.01 -39.21
N LYS A 722 1.26 23.83 -38.64
CA LYS A 722 0.98 22.55 -39.30
C LYS A 722 0.33 21.59 -38.32
N ILE A 723 -0.41 20.64 -38.85
CA ILE A 723 -0.78 19.41 -38.15
C ILE A 723 -0.13 18.22 -38.84
N ALA A 724 -0.04 17.11 -38.14
CA ALA A 724 0.29 15.82 -38.74
C ALA A 724 -0.86 14.85 -38.46
N VAL A 725 -1.36 14.18 -39.50
CA VAL A 725 -2.35 13.10 -39.39
C VAL A 725 -1.62 11.79 -39.64
N LEU A 726 -1.42 11.01 -38.59
CA LEU A 726 -0.58 9.82 -38.61
C LEU A 726 -1.25 8.68 -39.41
N PRO A 727 -0.49 7.97 -40.27
CA PRO A 727 -1.04 6.87 -41.08
C PRO A 727 -1.60 5.71 -40.25
N SER A 728 -1.14 5.52 -39.01
CA SER A 728 -1.65 4.45 -38.12
C SER A 728 -3.14 4.56 -37.83
N TYR A 729 -3.71 5.76 -37.98
CA TYR A 729 -5.11 6.06 -37.70
C TYR A 729 -5.89 6.44 -38.96
N SER A 730 -5.28 6.40 -40.16
CA SER A 730 -5.91 6.94 -41.35
C SER A 730 -5.32 6.32 -42.61
N ASP A 731 -6.12 5.49 -43.29
CA ASP A 731 -5.75 4.82 -44.53
C ASP A 731 -6.36 5.53 -45.76
N SER A 732 -7.30 6.46 -45.58
CA SER A 732 -7.99 7.20 -46.65
C SER A 732 -8.52 8.57 -46.20
N LYS A 733 -7.61 9.56 -46.11
CA LYS A 733 -7.99 10.98 -45.93
C LYS A 733 -8.53 11.53 -47.24
N ASP A 734 -9.37 12.54 -47.18
CA ASP A 734 -9.90 13.19 -48.39
C ASP A 734 -9.21 14.52 -48.66
N ALA A 735 -8.82 14.74 -49.92
CA ALA A 735 -8.63 16.07 -50.47
C ALA A 735 -9.98 16.58 -50.98
N VAL A 736 -10.37 17.76 -50.49
CA VAL A 736 -11.64 18.40 -50.81
C VAL A 736 -11.43 19.81 -51.34
N PHE A 737 -12.43 20.32 -52.05
CA PHE A 737 -12.52 21.71 -52.49
C PHE A 737 -13.70 22.40 -51.80
N GLY A 738 -13.48 23.59 -51.27
CA GLY A 738 -14.54 24.39 -50.66
C GLY A 738 -15.42 25.08 -51.70
N LEU A 739 -16.73 24.86 -51.63
CA LEU A 739 -17.75 25.56 -52.42
C LEU A 739 -17.96 27.00 -51.91
N GLU A 740 -18.81 27.78 -52.58
CA GLU A 740 -19.09 29.16 -52.19
C GLU A 740 -19.55 29.23 -50.73
N GLY A 741 -18.84 30.01 -49.90
CA GLY A 741 -19.12 30.14 -48.47
C GLY A 741 -18.32 29.22 -47.54
N ALA A 742 -17.50 28.31 -48.09
CA ALA A 742 -16.50 27.55 -47.34
C ALA A 742 -15.11 28.17 -47.45
N ASP A 743 -14.38 28.21 -46.34
CA ASP A 743 -12.97 28.57 -46.29
C ASP A 743 -12.14 27.35 -45.88
N ALA A 744 -11.04 27.09 -46.59
CA ALA A 744 -10.10 26.05 -46.19
C ALA A 744 -9.29 26.51 -44.98
N ILE A 745 -9.14 25.64 -43.97
CA ILE A 745 -8.34 25.93 -42.76
C ILE A 745 -7.03 25.14 -42.71
N LEU A 746 -6.98 24.01 -43.40
CA LEU A 746 -5.82 23.14 -43.54
C LEU A 746 -5.74 22.67 -45.00
N GLN A 747 -4.54 22.69 -45.57
CA GLN A 747 -4.28 22.30 -46.95
C GLN A 747 -3.14 21.29 -47.05
N TYR A 748 -3.27 20.42 -48.04
CA TYR A 748 -2.21 19.54 -48.52
C TYR A 748 -1.22 20.32 -49.41
N SER A 749 -0.09 19.70 -49.72
CA SER A 749 0.99 20.31 -50.50
C SER A 749 0.63 20.68 -51.94
N ASP A 750 -0.44 20.11 -52.49
CA ASP A 750 -0.98 20.46 -53.81
C ASP A 750 -2.03 21.58 -53.78
N GLY A 751 -2.39 22.06 -52.58
CA GLY A 751 -3.31 23.16 -52.36
C GLY A 751 -4.78 22.75 -52.16
N ASP A 752 -5.10 21.47 -52.30
CA ASP A 752 -6.44 20.97 -51.93
C ASP A 752 -6.61 21.02 -50.40
N ALA A 753 -7.84 21.21 -49.94
CA ALA A 753 -8.13 21.32 -48.52
C ALA A 753 -8.24 19.95 -47.87
N GLY A 754 -7.75 19.82 -46.64
CA GLY A 754 -8.05 18.69 -45.76
C GLY A 754 -9.03 19.05 -44.63
N ALA A 755 -9.29 20.35 -44.42
CA ALA A 755 -10.36 20.79 -43.54
C ALA A 755 -10.96 22.12 -44.01
N LEU A 756 -12.27 22.27 -43.81
CA LEU A 756 -13.07 23.41 -44.21
C LEU A 756 -13.83 23.99 -43.01
N ILE A 757 -14.10 25.28 -43.06
CA ILE A 757 -15.08 25.95 -42.20
C ILE A 757 -16.19 26.58 -43.03
N VAL A 758 -17.40 26.53 -42.49
CA VAL A 758 -18.58 27.20 -43.05
C VAL A 758 -19.21 28.04 -41.97
N LYS A 759 -19.45 29.32 -42.25
CA LYS A 759 -20.11 30.23 -41.31
C LYS A 759 -21.03 31.18 -42.06
N ASN A 760 -22.31 31.12 -41.73
CA ASN A 760 -23.32 32.05 -42.24
C ASN A 760 -24.21 32.56 -41.10
N ASP A 761 -25.27 33.30 -41.44
CA ASP A 761 -26.20 33.88 -40.46
C ASP A 761 -27.05 32.82 -39.73
N THR A 762 -27.06 31.58 -40.23
CA THR A 762 -27.82 30.46 -39.67
C THR A 762 -26.92 29.53 -38.85
N PHE A 763 -25.88 28.94 -39.44
CA PHE A 763 -25.10 27.85 -38.82
C PHE A 763 -23.58 28.01 -38.93
N GLN A 764 -22.86 27.15 -38.20
CA GLN A 764 -21.40 27.06 -38.22
C GLN A 764 -20.93 25.60 -38.29
N VAL A 765 -20.02 25.28 -39.20
CA VAL A 765 -19.47 23.93 -39.38
C VAL A 765 -17.95 23.97 -39.45
N ILE A 766 -17.30 22.99 -38.84
CA ILE A 766 -15.91 22.60 -39.08
C ILE A 766 -15.93 21.17 -39.62
N TYR A 767 -15.52 21.00 -40.87
CA TYR A 767 -15.40 19.69 -41.50
C TYR A 767 -13.93 19.30 -41.59
N LEU A 768 -13.58 18.19 -40.92
CA LEU A 768 -12.27 17.56 -41.03
C LEU A 768 -12.40 16.35 -41.95
N ALA A 769 -11.83 16.47 -43.15
CA ALA A 769 -11.84 15.42 -44.17
C ALA A 769 -10.76 14.34 -43.88
N PHE A 770 -10.55 14.09 -42.59
CA PHE A 770 -9.61 13.15 -42.01
C PHE A 770 -10.06 12.81 -40.57
N PRO A 771 -9.62 11.67 -40.02
CA PRO A 771 -9.89 11.30 -38.64
C PRO A 771 -9.07 12.15 -37.65
N PHE A 772 -9.75 12.90 -36.78
CA PHE A 772 -9.13 13.79 -35.81
C PHE A 772 -8.32 13.03 -34.76
N GLU A 773 -8.73 11.82 -34.41
CA GLU A 773 -7.98 10.91 -33.53
C GLU A 773 -6.59 10.57 -34.11
N GLY A 774 -6.41 10.68 -35.43
CA GLY A 774 -5.12 10.51 -36.09
C GLY A 774 -4.18 11.72 -35.99
N VAL A 775 -4.63 12.87 -35.49
CA VAL A 775 -3.79 14.05 -35.33
C VAL A 775 -2.75 13.81 -34.24
N GLY A 776 -1.47 13.80 -34.60
CA GLY A 776 -0.40 13.51 -33.65
C GLY A 776 0.98 13.81 -34.23
N GLY A 777 1.96 13.99 -33.35
CA GLY A 777 3.32 14.29 -33.77
C GLY A 777 4.11 15.08 -32.74
N ASN A 778 5.31 15.53 -33.12
CA ASN A 778 6.16 16.30 -32.22
C ASN A 778 5.55 17.71 -32.00
N PRO A 779 5.17 18.09 -30.76
CA PRO A 779 4.53 19.37 -30.47
C PRO A 779 5.43 20.59 -30.71
N SER A 780 6.73 20.39 -30.94
CA SER A 780 7.64 21.46 -31.37
C SER A 780 7.52 21.79 -32.87
N VAL A 781 6.78 20.98 -33.64
CA VAL A 781 6.71 21.04 -35.10
C VAL A 781 5.27 21.13 -35.61
N VAL A 782 4.33 20.47 -34.92
CA VAL A 782 2.90 20.45 -35.29
C VAL A 782 2.02 20.78 -34.09
N LEU A 783 0.81 21.29 -34.35
CA LEU A 783 -0.20 21.50 -33.33
C LEU A 783 -0.70 20.15 -32.79
N SER A 784 -0.91 20.07 -31.47
CA SER A 784 -1.53 18.92 -30.83
C SER A 784 -3.06 18.97 -30.94
N GLN A 785 -3.71 17.81 -30.76
CA GLN A 785 -5.17 17.67 -30.74
C GLN A 785 -5.84 18.64 -29.77
N ASP A 786 -5.33 18.77 -28.55
CA ASP A 786 -5.88 19.67 -27.54
C ASP A 786 -5.84 21.15 -27.94
N VAL A 787 -4.75 21.58 -28.56
CA VAL A 787 -4.65 22.96 -29.06
C VAL A 787 -5.62 23.18 -30.22
N LEU A 788 -5.72 22.21 -31.13
CA LEU A 788 -6.60 22.32 -32.29
C LEU A 788 -8.07 22.33 -31.87
N MET A 789 -8.50 21.39 -31.03
CA MET A 789 -9.86 21.30 -30.50
C MET A 789 -10.24 22.55 -29.70
N LYS A 790 -9.32 23.07 -28.85
CA LYS A 790 -9.53 24.32 -28.13
C LYS A 790 -9.86 25.48 -29.09
N ARG A 791 -9.12 25.60 -30.20
CA ARG A 791 -9.34 26.67 -31.19
C ARG A 791 -10.64 26.49 -31.98
N PHE A 792 -11.08 25.25 -32.21
CA PHE A 792 -12.40 24.98 -32.77
C PHE A 792 -13.51 25.55 -31.88
N PHE A 793 -13.49 25.25 -30.58
CA PHE A 793 -14.45 25.79 -29.62
C PHE A 793 -14.39 27.33 -29.55
N GLU A 794 -13.20 27.92 -29.50
CA GLU A 794 -13.03 29.38 -29.50
C GLU A 794 -13.63 30.02 -30.77
N TRP A 795 -13.50 29.38 -31.93
CA TRP A 795 -14.08 29.86 -33.18
C TRP A 795 -15.62 29.86 -33.20
N PHE A 796 -16.24 28.86 -32.57
CA PHE A 796 -17.69 28.82 -32.32
C PHE A 796 -18.18 29.87 -31.30
N GLY A 797 -17.26 30.63 -30.70
CA GLY A 797 -17.56 31.53 -29.60
C GLY A 797 -17.83 30.80 -28.28
N TYR A 798 -17.49 29.51 -28.19
CA TYR A 798 -17.46 28.78 -26.93
C TYR A 798 -16.20 29.24 -26.19
N HIS A 799 -16.39 30.20 -25.28
CA HIS A 799 -15.32 30.69 -24.44
C HIS A 799 -14.97 29.62 -23.42
N ILE A 800 -14.00 28.79 -23.78
CA ILE A 800 -13.26 28.02 -22.79
C ILE A 800 -12.67 29.09 -21.88
N GLY A 801 -13.21 29.18 -20.66
CA GLY A 801 -12.67 30.08 -19.64
C GLY A 801 -11.16 29.89 -19.64
N VAL A 802 -10.41 30.94 -19.29
CA VAL A 802 -9.00 30.75 -19.01
C VAL A 802 -8.95 29.70 -17.89
N SER A 803 -8.79 28.42 -18.26
CA SER A 803 -8.08 27.49 -17.43
C SER A 803 -6.83 28.26 -17.10
N GLU A 804 -6.53 28.38 -15.80
CA GLU A 804 -5.17 28.71 -15.42
C GLU A 804 -4.26 27.96 -16.39
N PRO A 805 -3.40 28.69 -17.12
CA PRO A 805 -2.72 28.16 -18.30
C PRO A 805 -2.21 26.79 -17.93
N ALA A 806 -2.71 25.74 -18.61
CA ALA A 806 -2.51 24.32 -18.29
C ALA A 806 -1.40 24.20 -17.28
N GLY A 807 -1.78 24.19 -15.98
CA GLY A 807 -0.82 24.32 -14.89
C GLY A 807 0.33 23.40 -15.26
N PRO A 808 1.55 23.93 -15.46
CA PRO A 808 2.59 23.29 -16.27
C PRO A 808 2.61 21.82 -15.88
N GLY A 809 2.23 20.94 -16.81
CA GLY A 809 1.59 19.66 -16.48
C GLY A 809 2.20 19.02 -15.25
N SER A 810 1.44 18.90 -14.14
CA SER A 810 1.99 18.42 -12.87
C SER A 810 3.43 18.94 -12.65
N MET A 811 3.61 20.25 -12.46
CA MET A 811 4.86 20.71 -11.87
C MET A 811 4.88 20.05 -10.50
N LYS A 812 5.68 18.99 -10.39
CA LYS A 812 6.17 18.47 -9.12
C LYS A 812 6.46 19.69 -8.27
N ASN A 813 5.63 19.94 -7.26
CA ASN A 813 5.78 21.10 -6.38
C ASN A 813 7.27 21.28 -6.09
N GLU A 814 7.84 22.42 -6.48
CA GLU A 814 9.29 22.65 -6.31
C GLU A 814 9.69 22.57 -4.84
N ALA A 815 8.73 22.83 -3.95
CA ALA A 815 8.80 22.58 -2.52
C ALA A 815 7.46 22.07 -1.96
N THR A 816 7.49 21.05 -1.10
CA THR A 816 6.31 20.48 -0.42
C THR A 816 6.55 20.39 1.08
N LEU A 817 5.52 20.66 1.89
CA LEU A 817 5.56 20.44 3.34
C LEU A 817 5.15 19.00 3.66
N LEU A 818 6.06 18.22 4.25
CA LEU A 818 5.83 16.80 4.58
C LEU A 818 5.28 16.58 6.00
N SER A 819 4.95 17.65 6.72
CA SER A 819 4.55 17.59 8.14
C SER A 819 3.33 18.48 8.37
N SER A 820 2.15 18.00 7.95
CA SER A 820 0.89 18.73 7.98
C SER A 820 0.21 18.73 9.36
N ILE A 821 0.60 17.82 10.26
CA ILE A 821 0.12 17.74 11.65
C ILE A 821 1.31 17.58 12.58
N VAL A 822 1.34 18.36 13.66
CA VAL A 822 2.47 18.36 14.60
C VAL A 822 1.99 18.43 16.06
N SER A 823 2.59 17.59 16.91
CA SER A 823 2.31 17.55 18.34
C SER A 823 3.08 18.64 19.10
N GLY A 824 2.43 19.17 20.13
CA GLY A 824 2.77 20.45 20.75
C GLY A 824 4.05 20.41 21.57
N SER A 825 4.97 21.28 21.20
CA SER A 825 6.11 21.71 22.02
C SER A 825 6.35 23.21 21.77
N ASP A 826 7.34 23.81 22.44
CA ASP A 826 7.70 25.22 22.20
C ASP A 826 8.23 25.47 20.77
N LYS A 827 8.75 24.41 20.14
CA LYS A 827 9.31 24.40 18.79
C LYS A 827 9.03 23.11 18.07
N VAL A 828 8.48 23.19 16.86
CA VAL A 828 8.23 22.04 16.01
C VAL A 828 9.24 21.99 14.87
N LEU A 829 9.69 20.78 14.52
CA LEU A 829 10.45 20.51 13.31
C LEU A 829 9.50 20.13 12.18
N MET A 830 9.59 20.85 11.08
CA MET A 830 8.84 20.61 9.85
C MET A 830 9.78 20.16 8.75
N ASN A 831 9.40 19.11 8.04
CA ASN A 831 10.17 18.62 6.90
C ASN A 831 9.66 19.28 5.61
N ILE A 832 10.57 19.84 4.83
CA ILE A 832 10.29 20.44 3.52
C ILE A 832 11.08 19.65 2.48
N ALA A 833 10.39 19.03 1.53
CA ALA A 833 11.05 18.45 0.36
C ALA A 833 11.20 19.53 -0.71
N VAL A 834 12.37 19.64 -1.33
CA VAL A 834 12.57 20.48 -2.54
C VAL A 834 13.09 19.64 -3.70
N SER A 835 12.54 19.84 -4.90
CA SER A 835 12.77 18.98 -6.07
C SER A 835 14.01 19.36 -6.89
N SER A 836 14.56 20.56 -6.67
CA SER A 836 15.79 21.09 -7.27
C SER A 836 16.48 22.07 -6.30
N ASP A 837 17.68 22.53 -6.66
CA ASP A 837 18.37 23.57 -5.89
C ASP A 837 17.63 24.89 -6.02
N ILE A 838 16.98 25.36 -4.95
CA ILE A 838 16.02 26.46 -5.01
C ILE A 838 16.08 27.40 -3.80
N ASN A 839 15.81 28.69 -4.04
CA ASN A 839 15.73 29.69 -2.99
C ASN A 839 14.32 29.72 -2.39
N LEU A 840 14.17 29.44 -1.10
CA LEU A 840 12.86 29.22 -0.50
C LEU A 840 12.51 30.23 0.59
N ARG A 841 11.29 30.78 0.54
CA ARG A 841 10.71 31.62 1.58
C ARG A 841 9.52 30.91 2.21
N PHE A 842 9.56 30.80 3.53
CA PHE A 842 8.48 30.25 4.34
C PHE A 842 7.66 31.38 4.97
N ALA A 843 6.34 31.23 5.03
CA ALA A 843 5.49 32.02 5.92
C ALA A 843 4.35 31.20 6.52
N LEU A 844 3.91 31.58 7.72
CA LEU A 844 2.80 30.96 8.46
C LEU A 844 1.69 31.98 8.66
N TYR A 845 0.45 31.54 8.52
CA TYR A 845 -0.78 32.34 8.65
C TYR A 845 -1.74 31.64 9.62
N ASP A 846 -2.52 32.42 10.37
CA ASP A 846 -3.66 31.86 11.11
C ASP A 846 -4.85 31.58 10.18
N ALA A 847 -5.89 30.93 10.72
CA ALA A 847 -7.11 30.61 9.98
C ALA A 847 -7.88 31.83 9.44
N SER A 848 -7.58 33.05 9.92
CA SER A 848 -8.15 34.30 9.38
C SER A 848 -7.35 34.87 8.20
N GLY A 849 -6.26 34.21 7.81
CA GLY A 849 -5.34 34.68 6.76
C GLY A 849 -4.34 35.73 7.24
N LYS A 850 -4.21 35.96 8.56
CA LYS A 850 -3.24 36.91 9.10
C LYS A 850 -1.87 36.23 9.25
N ARG A 851 -0.84 36.85 8.67
CA ARG A 851 0.55 36.34 8.73
C ARG A 851 1.11 36.41 10.14
N ILE A 852 1.50 35.26 10.67
CA ILE A 852 2.07 35.05 12.00
C ILE A 852 3.59 35.19 11.96
N SER A 853 4.25 34.47 11.04
CA SER A 853 5.70 34.43 10.94
C SER A 853 6.14 34.25 9.49
N SER A 854 7.40 34.61 9.20
CA SER A 854 8.01 34.37 7.91
C SER A 854 9.53 34.24 8.04
N LYS A 855 10.14 33.39 7.24
CA LYS A 855 11.58 33.13 7.25
C LYS A 855 12.08 32.91 5.82
N ASN A 856 13.14 33.62 5.44
CA ASN A 856 13.86 33.32 4.21
C ASN A 856 14.88 32.21 4.52
N LEU A 857 14.75 31.06 3.86
CA LEU A 857 15.61 29.89 4.08
C LEU A 857 16.85 29.92 3.19
N GLY A 858 16.91 30.80 2.20
CA GLY A 858 18.02 30.87 1.26
C GLY A 858 17.98 29.70 0.26
N MET A 859 19.11 29.48 -0.41
CA MET A 859 19.28 28.38 -1.35
C MET A 859 19.31 27.05 -0.61
N LEU A 860 18.34 26.18 -0.87
CA LEU A 860 18.27 24.80 -0.41
C LEU A 860 18.64 23.88 -1.57
N GLN A 861 19.45 22.84 -1.32
CA GLN A 861 19.77 21.83 -2.33
C GLN A 861 18.62 20.84 -2.51
N ARG A 862 18.51 20.18 -3.66
CA ARG A 862 17.53 19.09 -3.86
C ARG A 862 17.55 18.09 -2.70
N GLY A 863 16.38 17.79 -2.10
CA GLY A 863 16.23 16.85 -0.98
C GLY A 863 15.29 17.35 0.11
N VAL A 864 15.29 16.66 1.27
CA VAL A 864 14.45 17.02 2.43
C VAL A 864 15.24 17.85 3.43
N HIS A 865 14.68 18.99 3.83
CA HIS A 865 15.26 19.95 4.78
C HIS A 865 14.39 20.09 6.00
N ARG A 866 15.02 20.35 7.15
CA ARG A 866 14.32 20.58 8.41
C ARG A 866 14.19 22.07 8.69
N LEU A 867 12.97 22.54 8.88
CA LEU A 867 12.63 23.87 9.34
C LEU A 867 12.11 23.81 10.78
N GLU A 868 12.81 24.45 11.70
CA GLU A 868 12.30 24.66 13.05
C GLU A 868 11.39 25.88 13.11
N ILE A 869 10.18 25.72 13.65
CA ILE A 869 9.19 26.77 13.88
C ILE A 869 8.91 26.90 15.37
N THR A 870 8.92 28.13 15.86
CA THR A 870 8.51 28.42 17.25
C THR A 870 6.99 28.45 17.36
N THR A 871 6.44 27.47 18.05
CA THR A 871 5.00 27.26 18.28
C THR A 871 4.57 27.67 19.69
N ALA A 872 5.51 28.05 20.57
CA ALA A 872 5.25 28.56 21.92
C ALA A 872 4.12 29.62 21.99
N PRO A 873 4.05 30.66 21.12
CA PRO A 873 2.99 31.67 21.21
C PRO A 873 1.68 31.27 20.51
N LEU A 874 1.61 30.10 19.87
CA LEU A 874 0.46 29.67 19.06
C LEU A 874 -0.51 28.80 19.86
N PRO A 875 -1.83 29.07 19.87
CA PRO A 875 -2.82 28.14 20.39
C PRO A 875 -2.93 26.89 19.51
N SER A 876 -3.51 25.81 20.03
CA SER A 876 -3.92 24.69 19.20
C SER A 876 -4.93 25.16 18.15
N GLY A 877 -4.82 24.64 16.93
CA GLY A 877 -5.70 25.03 15.83
C GLY A 877 -5.08 24.84 14.46
N VAL A 878 -5.83 25.25 13.44
CA VAL A 878 -5.43 25.19 12.04
C VAL A 878 -4.71 26.48 11.65
N TYR A 879 -3.58 26.31 10.99
CA TYR A 879 -2.78 27.36 10.38
C TYR A 879 -2.50 26.99 8.93
N PHE A 880 -2.03 27.96 8.17
CA PHE A 880 -1.65 27.77 6.78
C PHE A 880 -0.19 28.17 6.60
N ALA A 881 0.60 27.29 6.00
CA ALA A 881 1.98 27.55 5.62
C ALA A 881 2.04 27.90 4.13
N THR A 882 2.94 28.81 3.76
CA THR A 882 3.27 29.09 2.36
C THR A 882 4.74 28.87 2.11
N LEU A 883 5.06 28.15 1.04
CA LEU A 883 6.39 27.90 0.52
C LEU A 883 6.52 28.64 -0.81
N ASP A 884 7.21 29.78 -0.80
CA ASP A 884 7.40 30.67 -1.96
C ASP A 884 8.82 30.50 -2.51
N THR A 885 8.92 29.98 -3.72
CA THR A 885 10.20 29.77 -4.43
C THR A 885 10.57 30.96 -5.33
N GLY A 886 9.72 31.97 -5.41
CA GLY A 886 9.80 33.07 -6.38
C GLY A 886 9.17 32.75 -7.74
N ASN A 887 9.11 31.47 -8.13
CA ASN A 887 8.46 30.99 -9.35
C ASN A 887 7.09 30.34 -9.07
N SER A 888 6.93 29.74 -7.89
CA SER A 888 5.69 29.11 -7.44
C SER A 888 5.46 29.37 -5.95
N VAL A 889 4.19 29.33 -5.53
CA VAL A 889 3.81 29.44 -4.13
C VAL A 889 2.90 28.27 -3.78
N CYS A 890 3.42 27.32 -3.02
CA CYS A 890 2.65 26.22 -2.46
C CYS A 890 2.01 26.66 -1.13
N LYS A 891 0.73 26.32 -0.91
CA LYS A 891 -0.01 26.61 0.32
C LYS A 891 -0.42 25.28 0.95
N GLU A 892 -0.06 25.09 2.21
CA GLU A 892 -0.25 23.81 2.91
C GLU A 892 -0.96 24.02 4.24
N ARG A 893 -1.85 23.09 4.59
CA ARG A 893 -2.55 23.10 5.87
C ARG A 893 -1.64 22.55 6.97
N PHE A 894 -1.56 23.27 8.08
CA PHE A 894 -0.77 22.92 9.26
C PHE A 894 -1.66 22.88 10.49
N VAL A 895 -1.76 21.72 11.15
CA VAL A 895 -2.52 21.57 12.39
C VAL A 895 -1.56 21.49 13.57
N LEU A 896 -1.68 22.42 14.51
CA LEU A 896 -0.95 22.42 15.78
C LEU A 896 -1.87 21.90 16.87
N ILE A 897 -1.48 20.82 17.54
CA ILE A 897 -2.20 20.26 18.70
C ILE A 897 -1.27 20.41 19.91
N LYS A 898 -1.69 21.10 20.98
CA LYS A 898 -0.87 21.34 22.18
C LYS A 898 -1.36 20.53 23.37
#